data_AF-A0A8H7QUR5-F1
#
_entry.id   AF-A0A8H7QUR5-F1
#
_cell.length_a   1.000
_cell.length_b   1.000
_cell.length_c   1.000
_cell.angle_alpha   90.00
_cell.angle_beta   90.00
_cell.angle_gamma   90.00
#
_symmetry.space_group_name_H-M   'P 1'
#
loop_
_entity.id
_entity.type
_entity.pdbx_description
1 polymer ?
#
loop_
_entity_poly.entity_id
_entity_poly.type
_entity_poly.pdbx_seq_one_letter_code
_entity_poly.pdbx_strand_id
1 'polypeptide(L)'
;MNVQSRHSAIERIGDHSTFTVFQPSFFNNNNSSFEPDSLEDFDFESAPTSRTTQDRQPPARRTVEEEEEDEPIPHSSGLTSHSMVASYASTAPILQRQQQQKKTHEEYCLGPIKDHSQETLTSPSFSPPVRNYQLFPGQTRFLCGGRLVTSRDYRAFVAGLLIFLAPTVLFAVFTCPFLWSEAHPAVPIVFAYLFVLTLASMLKTSWTDPGIIPRNLDPMMEQIIQDENASINSETPPKEIRIKDTCYSLKYCETCRIYRPPRSSHCKQCDNCVEFEDHHCAWLNNCIGKRNYRSFFTFIVSAASSCIFVIACSTYQLLWSANLPQHHGFRDVFLDAPIRAEIIKAKYPELPINPYNRMNPLKNMFQILCQPQPKSYLRRRKMADTSTFTALVFCCSLYFDMINFMNGQPSLDVLPTKLFSDAAVKALSRPNAANDLLQYGPEYGHTEFLNNLAIFLSKEYQSFVSSRHLCGTPGASLSLQHILTILTRPQSTTQYVYFQDPTYFLSFEIFTSVGFRREQFRGIPEQDDASGMDLDRLEGFLRGQPVKRGDIFDSVLYCVPTHANPTGSILSASKRRRLVQLGRKYNMLIICDDVYDILTFQGEIPQRVVAYDLLEDGNEKHVVISNGSFSKILAPGARAGWIEAGGTIIKQVAAW
;
A
#
# COMPACT_ATOMS: atom_id res chain seq x y z
N MET A 1 12.05 7.10 39.34
CA MET A 1 11.41 8.44 39.43
C MET A 1 10.05 8.27 40.10
N ASN A 2 9.64 9.20 40.96
CA ASN A 2 8.44 9.04 41.80
C ASN A 2 7.15 9.13 40.96
N VAL A 3 6.22 8.18 41.15
CA VAL A 3 4.96 8.03 40.41
C VAL A 3 4.00 9.21 40.65
N GLN A 4 4.09 9.86 41.82
CA GLN A 4 3.22 10.97 42.22
C GLN A 4 3.27 12.20 41.27
N SER A 5 4.34 12.40 40.50
CA SER A 5 4.40 13.53 39.56
C SER A 5 3.51 13.34 38.32
N ARG A 6 3.18 12.10 37.96
CA ARG A 6 2.45 11.78 36.70
C ARG A 6 0.94 11.98 36.79
N HIS A 7 0.33 11.73 37.96
CA HIS A 7 -1.11 11.97 38.17
C HIS A 7 -1.50 13.45 38.04
N SER A 8 -0.56 14.35 38.39
CA SER A 8 -0.80 15.79 38.43
C SER A 8 -1.32 16.41 37.12
N ALA A 9 -1.02 15.85 35.94
CA ALA A 9 -1.46 16.40 34.67
C ALA A 9 -2.96 16.18 34.40
N ILE A 10 -3.52 15.06 34.86
CA ILE A 10 -4.95 14.72 34.69
C ILE A 10 -5.75 15.30 35.86
N GLU A 11 -5.20 15.29 37.08
CA GLU A 11 -5.80 15.94 38.25
C GLU A 11 -5.94 17.46 38.04
N ARG A 12 -4.97 18.13 37.37
CA ARG A 12 -5.08 19.55 36.97
C ARG A 12 -6.28 19.87 36.06
N ILE A 13 -6.84 18.88 35.38
CA ILE A 13 -8.05 19.01 34.54
C ILE A 13 -9.33 18.75 35.37
N GLY A 14 -9.25 17.91 36.41
CA GLY A 14 -10.39 17.49 37.23
C GLY A 14 -10.77 18.44 38.38
N ASP A 15 -9.82 19.18 38.95
CA ASP A 15 -9.98 19.80 40.28
C ASP A 15 -10.78 21.12 40.32
N HIS A 16 -11.37 21.55 39.20
CA HIS A 16 -12.15 22.79 39.12
C HIS A 16 -13.64 22.60 39.43
N SER A 17 -13.92 22.19 40.68
CA SER A 17 -15.27 22.07 41.24
C SER A 17 -15.60 23.16 42.28
N THR A 18 -15.46 24.43 41.90
CA THR A 18 -16.00 25.58 42.66
C THR A 18 -16.34 26.75 41.74
N PHE A 19 -17.52 26.70 41.12
CA PHE A 19 -18.07 27.83 40.37
C PHE A 19 -18.81 28.78 41.31
N THR A 20 -18.23 29.94 41.62
CA THR A 20 -18.98 31.04 42.25
C THR A 20 -19.54 31.94 41.15
N VAL A 21 -20.87 31.90 40.97
CA VAL A 21 -21.57 32.77 40.02
C VAL A 21 -21.59 34.19 40.59
N PHE A 22 -20.86 35.12 39.99
CA PHE A 22 -21.04 36.55 40.24
C PHE A 22 -22.12 37.11 39.30
N GLN A 23 -23.27 37.50 39.86
CA GLN A 23 -24.21 38.38 39.18
C GLN A 23 -23.73 39.83 39.25
N PRO A 24 -23.90 40.65 38.19
CA PRO A 24 -23.54 42.05 38.21
C PRO A 24 -24.58 42.89 38.96
N SER A 25 -24.13 43.71 39.92
CA SER A 25 -24.95 44.72 40.60
C SER A 25 -24.86 46.05 39.84
N PHE A 26 -26.00 46.68 39.57
CA PHE A 26 -26.07 48.06 39.06
C PHE A 26 -25.65 49.07 40.14
N PHE A 27 -24.88 50.11 39.80
CA PHE A 27 -25.37 51.50 39.80
C PHE A 27 -24.34 52.56 39.32
N ASN A 28 -24.83 53.45 38.45
CA ASN A 28 -24.51 54.90 38.25
C ASN A 28 -23.16 55.44 37.71
N ASN A 29 -23.31 56.12 36.55
CA ASN A 29 -22.94 57.53 36.25
C ASN A 29 -21.45 57.97 36.27
N ASN A 30 -20.97 58.83 35.36
CA ASN A 30 -21.64 59.88 34.59
C ASN A 30 -20.91 60.24 33.27
N ASN A 31 -21.66 60.79 32.30
CA ASN A 31 -21.26 61.72 31.20
C ASN A 31 -20.28 61.23 30.10
N SER A 32 -20.46 61.57 28.81
CA SER A 32 -21.54 62.36 28.16
C SER A 32 -21.64 62.14 26.65
N SER A 33 -22.88 61.95 26.17
CA SER A 33 -23.45 62.41 24.88
C SER A 33 -22.68 62.24 23.56
N PHE A 34 -23.22 61.42 22.66
CA PHE A 34 -23.90 61.87 21.43
C PHE A 34 -24.91 60.79 21.00
N GLU A 35 -26.12 61.18 20.57
CA GLU A 35 -27.23 60.27 20.22
C GLU A 35 -27.29 59.92 18.71
N PRO A 36 -28.03 58.86 18.31
CA PRO A 36 -27.95 58.24 16.98
C PRO A 36 -29.10 58.62 16.04
N ASP A 37 -28.87 58.48 14.73
CA ASP A 37 -29.94 58.52 13.72
C ASP A 37 -30.23 57.12 13.14
N SER A 38 -31.51 56.74 13.27
CA SER A 38 -32.35 55.85 12.44
C SER A 38 -31.75 54.61 11.74
N LEU A 39 -32.26 53.45 12.17
CA LEU A 39 -32.57 52.31 11.30
C LEU A 39 -33.66 52.70 10.27
N GLU A 40 -33.57 52.18 9.05
CA GLU A 40 -34.73 51.77 8.26
C GLU A 40 -34.32 50.68 7.25
N ASP A 41 -35.20 49.68 7.06
CA ASP A 41 -35.04 48.58 6.10
C ASP A 41 -35.13 49.07 4.65
N PHE A 42 -34.60 48.32 3.66
CA PHE A 42 -35.31 48.12 2.39
C PHE A 42 -34.82 46.91 1.56
N ASP A 43 -35.77 46.36 0.81
CA ASP A 43 -35.86 45.03 0.20
C ASP A 43 -34.83 44.56 -0.85
N PHE A 44 -34.87 43.25 -1.04
CA PHE A 44 -34.49 42.51 -2.24
C PHE A 44 -35.37 42.90 -3.45
N GLU A 45 -34.78 43.35 -4.58
CA GLU A 45 -34.87 42.67 -5.89
C GLU A 45 -34.27 43.46 -7.09
N SER A 46 -33.70 42.67 -8.02
CA SER A 46 -33.64 42.90 -9.48
C SER A 46 -32.58 43.82 -10.15
N ALA A 47 -31.89 43.19 -11.12
CA ALA A 47 -31.38 43.75 -12.40
C ALA A 47 -30.13 44.70 -12.37
N PRO A 48 -29.44 44.95 -13.51
CA PRO A 48 -29.69 44.46 -14.88
C PRO A 48 -28.49 43.79 -15.59
N THR A 49 -28.79 43.13 -16.72
CA THR A 49 -27.84 42.72 -17.76
C THR A 49 -27.52 43.87 -18.73
N SER A 50 -26.35 43.85 -19.41
CA SER A 50 -26.26 43.88 -20.90
C SER A 50 -24.84 44.05 -21.49
N ARG A 51 -24.70 43.60 -22.76
CA ARG A 51 -23.74 43.99 -23.84
C ARG A 51 -22.40 43.26 -24.10
N THR A 52 -22.55 42.09 -24.77
CA THR A 52 -22.22 41.80 -26.21
C THR A 52 -20.79 41.74 -26.81
N THR A 53 -20.69 40.79 -27.78
CA THR A 53 -19.72 40.57 -28.91
C THR A 53 -18.66 39.47 -28.69
N GLN A 54 -18.32 38.56 -29.62
CA GLN A 54 -18.89 38.18 -30.95
C GLN A 54 -18.48 36.72 -31.37
N ASP A 55 -19.09 36.20 -32.44
CA ASP A 55 -19.06 34.83 -33.01
C ASP A 55 -17.76 33.97 -33.05
N ARG A 56 -17.93 32.63 -32.88
CA ARG A 56 -17.70 31.59 -33.94
C ARG A 56 -18.21 30.18 -33.55
N GLN A 57 -18.70 29.41 -34.54
CA GLN A 57 -19.37 28.10 -34.40
C GLN A 57 -18.43 26.88 -34.27
N PRO A 58 -18.95 25.75 -33.74
CA PRO A 58 -18.59 24.39 -34.17
C PRO A 58 -19.81 23.57 -34.70
N PRO A 59 -19.60 22.47 -35.46
CA PRO A 59 -20.67 21.73 -36.13
C PRO A 59 -21.32 20.61 -35.28
N ALA A 60 -22.51 20.16 -35.73
CA ALA A 60 -23.44 19.31 -34.99
C ALA A 60 -23.13 17.79 -34.97
N ARG A 61 -23.72 17.09 -34.00
CA ARG A 61 -23.88 15.62 -33.98
C ARG A 61 -25.35 15.26 -33.68
N ARG A 62 -25.83 14.18 -34.30
CA ARG A 62 -27.27 13.83 -34.40
C ARG A 62 -27.74 12.94 -33.25
N THR A 63 -29.01 13.08 -32.88
CA THR A 63 -29.75 12.37 -31.82
C THR A 63 -30.28 11.00 -32.25
N VAL A 64 -30.53 10.11 -31.26
CA VAL A 64 -31.62 9.13 -31.21
C VAL A 64 -32.04 9.01 -29.73
N GLU A 65 -33.33 8.81 -29.47
CA GLU A 65 -33.97 8.70 -28.14
C GLU A 65 -34.13 7.23 -27.70
N GLU A 66 -34.30 6.97 -26.40
CA GLU A 66 -34.70 5.67 -25.83
C GLU A 66 -35.92 5.90 -24.91
N GLU A 67 -36.92 5.02 -24.97
CA GLU A 67 -38.14 5.03 -24.14
C GLU A 67 -38.09 3.91 -23.07
N GLU A 68 -38.76 4.15 -21.93
CA GLU A 68 -38.90 3.22 -20.79
C GLU A 68 -40.05 2.21 -20.98
N GLU A 69 -40.00 1.05 -20.30
CA GLU A 69 -41.19 0.46 -19.65
C GLU A 69 -40.81 -0.58 -18.55
N ASP A 70 -41.66 -0.70 -17.52
CA ASP A 70 -41.45 -1.40 -16.23
C ASP A 70 -41.79 -2.92 -16.23
N GLU A 71 -41.26 -3.68 -15.26
CA GLU A 71 -41.97 -4.86 -14.70
C GLU A 71 -41.73 -5.06 -13.17
N PRO A 72 -42.69 -5.67 -12.42
CA PRO A 72 -42.73 -5.61 -10.95
C PRO A 72 -42.31 -6.89 -10.18
N ILE A 73 -42.01 -6.73 -8.89
CA ILE A 73 -41.74 -7.80 -7.89
C ILE A 73 -43.00 -8.02 -7.02
N PRO A 74 -43.28 -9.23 -6.47
CA PRO A 74 -43.03 -9.41 -5.02
C PRO A 74 -42.69 -10.84 -4.52
N HIS A 75 -41.80 -10.92 -3.50
CA HIS A 75 -41.85 -11.68 -2.21
C HIS A 75 -42.31 -13.19 -2.14
N SER A 76 -41.83 -14.08 -1.25
CA SER A 76 -40.83 -14.03 -0.16
C SER A 76 -40.48 -15.44 0.42
N SER A 77 -39.32 -15.53 1.10
CA SER A 77 -39.00 -16.37 2.29
C SER A 77 -39.02 -17.92 2.24
N GLY A 78 -37.95 -18.56 2.76
CA GLY A 78 -37.98 -19.94 3.29
C GLY A 78 -36.63 -20.68 3.25
N LEU A 79 -36.09 -21.10 4.40
CA LEU A 79 -34.94 -22.02 4.49
C LEU A 79 -35.40 -23.46 4.24
N THR A 80 -34.57 -24.32 3.63
CA THR A 80 -33.95 -25.54 4.24
C THR A 80 -33.26 -26.42 3.18
N SER A 81 -32.72 -27.57 3.62
CA SER A 81 -31.62 -28.34 3.02
C SER A 81 -32.01 -29.56 2.18
N HIS A 82 -31.02 -30.05 1.40
CA HIS A 82 -30.82 -31.43 0.91
C HIS A 82 -31.56 -31.95 -0.34
N SER A 83 -30.81 -32.81 -1.06
CA SER A 83 -31.26 -33.96 -1.88
C SER A 83 -31.47 -33.81 -3.40
N MET A 84 -30.42 -34.18 -4.14
CA MET A 84 -30.37 -35.20 -5.21
C MET A 84 -31.52 -35.41 -6.24
N VAL A 85 -31.10 -35.34 -7.52
CA VAL A 85 -31.29 -36.34 -8.61
C VAL A 85 -32.61 -36.37 -9.44
N ALA A 86 -32.43 -36.12 -10.75
CA ALA A 86 -33.26 -36.56 -11.90
C ALA A 86 -34.72 -36.00 -11.98
N SER A 87 -35.47 -36.10 -13.08
CA SER A 87 -35.23 -36.68 -14.42
C SER A 87 -36.17 -36.05 -15.48
N TYR A 88 -35.69 -35.94 -16.73
CA TYR A 88 -36.43 -35.99 -18.01
C TYR A 88 -37.76 -35.24 -18.26
N ALA A 89 -37.68 -34.33 -19.24
CA ALA A 89 -38.50 -34.24 -20.45
C ALA A 89 -40.00 -33.86 -20.40
N SER A 90 -40.32 -32.77 -21.12
CA SER A 90 -41.44 -32.77 -22.05
C SER A 90 -41.00 -32.16 -23.39
N THR A 91 -41.46 -32.72 -24.49
CA THR A 91 -41.05 -32.37 -25.86
C THR A 91 -42.26 -31.95 -26.70
N ALA A 92 -41.96 -31.35 -27.87
CA ALA A 92 -42.89 -30.99 -28.95
C ALA A 92 -43.67 -29.66 -28.77
N PRO A 93 -43.99 -28.93 -29.87
CA PRO A 93 -44.01 -29.41 -31.26
C PRO A 93 -43.20 -28.58 -32.28
N ILE A 94 -42.17 -29.19 -32.88
CA ILE A 94 -41.64 -28.80 -34.21
C ILE A 94 -41.61 -30.04 -35.14
N LEU A 95 -42.65 -30.88 -35.04
CA LEU A 95 -42.78 -32.15 -35.77
C LEU A 95 -43.34 -32.01 -37.20
N GLN A 96 -43.44 -30.79 -37.73
CA GLN A 96 -44.03 -30.51 -39.05
C GLN A 96 -43.03 -30.11 -40.16
N ARG A 97 -41.73 -29.98 -39.87
CA ARG A 97 -40.70 -29.74 -40.92
C ARG A 97 -39.90 -30.98 -41.36
N GLN A 98 -39.99 -32.11 -40.66
CA GLN A 98 -39.15 -33.29 -40.95
C GLN A 98 -39.76 -34.33 -41.92
N GLN A 99 -41.00 -34.15 -42.40
CA GLN A 99 -41.61 -35.12 -43.32
C GLN A 99 -41.10 -35.03 -44.78
N GLN A 100 -40.26 -34.05 -45.13
CA GLN A 100 -39.84 -33.80 -46.51
C GLN A 100 -38.38 -34.21 -46.84
N GLN A 101 -37.65 -34.81 -45.89
CA GLN A 101 -36.31 -35.38 -46.11
C GLN A 101 -36.21 -36.90 -45.85
N LYS A 102 -37.33 -37.59 -45.60
CA LYS A 102 -37.35 -39.04 -45.28
C LYS A 102 -37.25 -39.97 -46.51
N LYS A 103 -36.52 -39.54 -47.56
CA LYS A 103 -36.24 -40.31 -48.79
C LYS A 103 -34.85 -39.99 -49.35
N THR A 104 -33.81 -40.32 -48.58
CA THR A 104 -32.44 -40.68 -49.03
C THR A 104 -31.61 -41.01 -47.79
N HIS A 105 -30.59 -41.88 -47.92
CA HIS A 105 -29.68 -42.31 -46.85
C HIS A 105 -30.25 -43.20 -45.72
N GLU A 106 -30.90 -44.29 -46.11
CA GLU A 106 -30.43 -45.59 -45.63
C GLU A 106 -29.58 -46.23 -46.75
N GLU A 107 -28.80 -47.26 -46.43
CA GLU A 107 -27.89 -48.01 -47.32
C GLU A 107 -26.55 -47.31 -47.68
N TYR A 108 -25.53 -47.56 -46.85
CA TYR A 108 -24.18 -47.94 -47.31
C TYR A 108 -23.46 -48.73 -46.20
N CYS A 109 -23.82 -50.00 -46.05
CA CYS A 109 -23.05 -50.97 -45.29
C CYS A 109 -21.90 -51.54 -46.14
N LEU A 110 -20.73 -51.71 -45.53
CA LEU A 110 -19.63 -52.62 -45.87
C LEU A 110 -19.65 -53.30 -47.27
N GLY A 111 -18.82 -52.79 -48.19
CA GLY A 111 -18.43 -53.52 -49.40
C GLY A 111 -17.27 -54.50 -49.17
N PRO A 112 -17.17 -55.62 -49.92
CA PRO A 112 -16.18 -56.66 -49.68
C PRO A 112 -14.78 -56.34 -50.24
N ILE A 113 -13.76 -56.92 -49.59
CA ILE A 113 -12.35 -56.84 -50.00
C ILE A 113 -12.17 -57.50 -51.37
N LYS A 114 -11.48 -56.81 -52.29
CA LYS A 114 -10.94 -57.40 -53.52
C LYS A 114 -9.42 -57.51 -53.41
N ASP A 115 -8.92 -58.73 -53.52
CA ASP A 115 -7.50 -58.97 -53.79
C ASP A 115 -7.13 -58.40 -55.17
N HIS A 116 -6.06 -57.61 -55.21
CA HIS A 116 -5.36 -57.29 -56.46
C HIS A 116 -3.87 -57.57 -56.31
N SER A 117 -3.49 -58.70 -56.91
CA SER A 117 -2.27 -58.93 -57.72
C SER A 117 -0.97 -58.20 -57.34
N GLN A 118 0.07 -59.01 -57.10
CA GLN A 118 1.47 -58.60 -56.98
C GLN A 118 1.93 -57.65 -58.11
N GLU A 119 2.36 -56.45 -57.74
CA GLU A 119 3.30 -55.66 -58.56
C GLU A 119 4.68 -55.63 -57.91
N THR A 120 5.70 -56.03 -58.66
CA THR A 120 7.07 -56.15 -58.19
C THR A 120 7.78 -54.80 -58.20
N LEU A 121 7.50 -53.96 -57.19
CA LEU A 121 8.18 -52.68 -57.01
C LEU A 121 9.57 -52.87 -56.39
N THR A 122 10.59 -52.48 -57.16
CA THR A 122 12.00 -52.46 -56.76
C THR A 122 12.21 -51.68 -55.46
N SER A 123 12.95 -52.27 -54.51
CA SER A 123 13.23 -51.69 -53.20
C SER A 123 13.85 -50.29 -53.29
N PRO A 124 13.18 -49.24 -52.76
CA PRO A 124 13.85 -47.98 -52.47
C PRO A 124 14.89 -48.21 -51.38
N SER A 125 16.04 -47.55 -51.48
CA SER A 125 17.03 -47.55 -50.40
C SER A 125 16.37 -47.06 -49.11
N PHE A 126 16.35 -47.90 -48.06
CA PHE A 126 15.83 -47.52 -46.75
C PHE A 126 16.65 -46.37 -46.15
N SER A 127 16.22 -45.14 -46.39
CA SER A 127 16.56 -44.01 -45.52
C SER A 127 16.16 -44.37 -44.09
N PRO A 128 17.02 -44.13 -43.08
CA PRO A 128 16.74 -44.54 -41.71
C PRO A 128 15.41 -43.95 -41.24
N PRO A 129 14.58 -44.71 -40.49
CA PRO A 129 13.23 -44.28 -40.13
C PRO A 129 13.28 -42.99 -39.31
N VAL A 130 12.77 -41.92 -39.92
CA VAL A 130 12.72 -40.59 -39.30
C VAL A 130 11.73 -40.63 -38.14
N ARG A 131 12.16 -40.17 -36.96
CA ARG A 131 11.33 -40.24 -35.76
C ARG A 131 10.36 -39.07 -35.71
N ASN A 132 9.13 -39.31 -35.27
CA ASN A 132 8.03 -38.32 -35.27
C ASN A 132 8.41 -36.95 -34.67
N TYR A 133 9.27 -36.90 -33.64
CA TYR A 133 9.71 -35.64 -33.03
C TYR A 133 10.59 -34.76 -33.95
N GLN A 134 11.23 -35.35 -34.97
CA GLN A 134 12.09 -34.65 -35.95
C GLN A 134 11.26 -33.98 -37.06
N LEU A 135 10.04 -34.48 -37.29
CA LEU A 135 9.09 -33.95 -38.28
C LEU A 135 7.91 -33.22 -37.61
N PHE A 136 7.99 -32.98 -36.29
CA PHE A 136 6.86 -32.50 -35.52
C PHE A 136 6.51 -31.03 -35.85
N PRO A 137 5.29 -30.72 -36.35
CA PRO A 137 4.91 -29.35 -36.66
C PRO A 137 4.47 -28.61 -35.39
N GLY A 138 5.18 -27.53 -35.03
CA GLY A 138 4.80 -26.62 -33.94
C GLY A 138 5.99 -25.87 -33.33
N GLN A 139 5.76 -25.19 -32.21
CA GLN A 139 6.80 -24.48 -31.45
C GLN A 139 7.38 -25.30 -30.28
N THR A 140 6.82 -26.48 -30.02
CA THR A 140 7.34 -27.45 -29.05
C THR A 140 8.74 -27.94 -29.43
N ARG A 141 9.62 -27.97 -28.43
CA ARG A 141 10.98 -28.52 -28.51
C ARG A 141 11.04 -29.90 -27.89
N PHE A 142 11.74 -30.79 -28.58
CA PHE A 142 12.00 -32.15 -28.12
C PHE A 142 13.48 -32.31 -27.78
N LEU A 143 13.78 -32.78 -26.57
CA LEU A 143 15.14 -33.06 -26.10
C LEU A 143 15.32 -34.57 -25.84
N CYS A 144 16.56 -35.01 -25.67
CA CYS A 144 16.93 -36.41 -25.39
C CYS A 144 16.31 -37.42 -26.37
N GLY A 145 16.32 -37.09 -27.67
CA GLY A 145 15.82 -37.98 -28.73
C GLY A 145 14.30 -38.20 -28.73
N GLY A 146 13.53 -37.19 -28.29
CA GLY A 146 12.07 -37.21 -28.21
C GLY A 146 11.49 -37.54 -26.83
N ARG A 147 12.34 -37.74 -25.81
CA ARG A 147 11.92 -38.17 -24.46
C ARG A 147 11.47 -37.03 -23.54
N LEU A 148 11.93 -35.81 -23.82
CA LEU A 148 11.58 -34.60 -23.06
C LEU A 148 10.90 -33.61 -24.00
N VAL A 149 9.84 -32.97 -23.53
CA VAL A 149 8.95 -32.09 -24.31
C VAL A 149 8.78 -30.77 -23.57
N THR A 150 9.09 -29.65 -24.20
CA THR A 150 9.06 -28.31 -23.59
C THR A 150 8.79 -27.23 -24.64
N SER A 151 8.43 -26.02 -24.25
CA SER A 151 8.18 -24.90 -25.18
C SER A 151 9.48 -24.18 -25.59
N ARG A 152 9.37 -23.21 -26.49
CA ARG A 152 10.52 -22.48 -27.07
C ARG A 152 11.13 -21.42 -26.15
N ASP A 153 10.34 -20.83 -25.24
CA ASP A 153 10.77 -19.71 -24.40
C ASP A 153 11.24 -20.14 -23.00
N TYR A 154 12.51 -20.54 -22.95
CA TYR A 154 13.16 -20.99 -21.72
C TYR A 154 13.48 -19.87 -20.70
N ARG A 155 13.26 -18.58 -21.02
CA ARG A 155 13.75 -17.47 -20.19
C ARG A 155 13.05 -17.42 -18.82
N ALA A 156 11.73 -17.51 -18.82
CA ALA A 156 10.93 -17.53 -17.59
C ALA A 156 11.19 -18.81 -16.76
N PHE A 157 11.42 -19.95 -17.41
CA PHE A 157 11.82 -21.18 -16.73
C PHE A 157 13.19 -21.09 -16.04
N VAL A 158 14.21 -20.52 -16.70
CA VAL A 158 15.52 -20.28 -16.06
C VAL A 158 15.39 -19.33 -14.87
N ALA A 159 14.59 -18.26 -14.99
CA ALA A 159 14.32 -17.37 -13.86
C ALA A 159 13.61 -18.09 -12.70
N GLY A 160 12.56 -18.89 -12.98
CA GLY A 160 11.85 -19.68 -11.97
C GLY A 160 12.75 -20.71 -11.28
N LEU A 161 13.63 -21.39 -12.05
CA LEU A 161 14.60 -22.33 -11.52
C LEU A 161 15.62 -21.63 -10.60
N LEU A 162 16.10 -20.45 -10.96
CA LEU A 162 17.00 -19.66 -10.09
C LEU A 162 16.29 -19.15 -8.83
N ILE A 163 15.03 -18.73 -8.93
CA ILE A 163 14.20 -18.32 -7.78
C ILE A 163 13.99 -19.48 -6.79
N PHE A 164 13.92 -20.73 -7.27
CA PHE A 164 13.88 -21.91 -6.41
C PHE A 164 15.25 -22.33 -5.86
N LEU A 165 16.28 -22.39 -6.72
CA LEU A 165 17.61 -22.90 -6.34
C LEU A 165 18.38 -21.93 -5.43
N ALA A 166 18.31 -20.62 -5.64
CA ALA A 166 19.06 -19.66 -4.83
C ALA A 166 18.72 -19.72 -3.32
N PRO A 167 17.45 -19.60 -2.88
CA PRO A 167 17.12 -19.67 -1.45
C PRO A 167 17.35 -21.06 -0.86
N THR A 168 17.12 -22.14 -1.62
CA THR A 168 17.36 -23.51 -1.13
C THR A 168 18.84 -23.80 -0.92
N VAL A 169 19.72 -23.34 -1.82
CA VAL A 169 21.18 -23.42 -1.64
C VAL A 169 21.66 -22.55 -0.47
N LEU A 170 21.14 -21.32 -0.33
CA LEU A 170 21.49 -20.45 0.80
C LEU A 170 21.11 -21.08 2.16
N PHE A 171 19.90 -21.66 2.24
CA PHE A 171 19.45 -22.39 3.43
C PHE A 171 20.31 -23.63 3.72
N ALA A 172 20.66 -24.41 2.68
CA ALA A 172 21.52 -25.57 2.80
C ALA A 172 22.94 -25.23 3.30
N VAL A 173 23.48 -24.07 2.91
CA VAL A 173 24.83 -23.63 3.30
C VAL A 173 24.85 -22.96 4.68
N PHE A 174 23.87 -22.12 5.01
CA PHE A 174 23.93 -21.26 6.22
C PHE A 174 23.04 -21.70 7.38
N THR A 175 22.03 -22.54 7.14
CA THR A 175 21.05 -22.96 8.16
C THR A 175 21.10 -24.46 8.43
N CYS A 176 21.26 -25.32 7.41
CA CYS A 176 21.35 -26.76 7.64
C CYS A 176 22.52 -27.21 8.55
N PRO A 177 23.74 -26.61 8.51
CA PRO A 177 24.81 -26.98 9.44
C PRO A 177 24.45 -26.71 10.91
N PHE A 178 23.83 -25.55 11.18
CA PHE A 178 23.31 -25.20 12.50
C PHE A 178 22.20 -26.16 12.96
N LEU A 179 21.24 -26.49 12.09
CA LEU A 179 20.17 -27.43 12.42
C LEU A 179 20.68 -28.86 12.66
N TRP A 180 21.82 -29.21 12.07
CA TRP A 180 22.46 -30.51 12.27
C TRP A 180 23.13 -30.62 13.64
N SER A 181 23.79 -29.56 14.13
CA SER A 181 24.48 -29.56 15.42
C SER A 181 23.57 -29.20 16.61
N GLU A 182 22.75 -28.15 16.48
CA GLU A 182 22.02 -27.56 17.61
C GLU A 182 20.58 -28.07 17.75
N ALA A 183 19.97 -28.60 16.68
CA ALA A 183 18.58 -29.04 16.68
C ALA A 183 18.45 -30.57 16.56
N HIS A 184 18.48 -31.12 15.34
CA HIS A 184 18.48 -32.56 15.10
C HIS A 184 18.82 -32.89 13.63
N PRO A 185 19.70 -33.87 13.34
CA PRO A 185 20.04 -34.28 11.96
C PRO A 185 18.86 -34.65 11.05
N ALA A 186 17.73 -35.09 11.62
CA ALA A 186 16.52 -35.38 10.84
C ALA A 186 15.95 -34.13 10.12
N VAL A 187 16.18 -32.92 10.64
CA VAL A 187 15.61 -31.69 10.06
C VAL A 187 16.26 -31.38 8.69
N PRO A 188 17.61 -31.34 8.54
CA PRO A 188 18.25 -31.31 7.23
C PRO A 188 17.91 -32.48 6.29
N ILE A 189 17.66 -33.70 6.82
CA ILE A 189 17.27 -34.86 6.01
C ILE A 189 15.87 -34.66 5.40
N VAL A 190 14.90 -34.16 6.18
CA VAL A 190 13.56 -33.81 5.68
C VAL A 190 13.65 -32.69 4.64
N PHE A 191 14.49 -31.68 4.86
CA PHE A 191 14.75 -30.64 3.85
C PHE A 191 15.30 -31.22 2.54
N ALA A 192 16.30 -32.11 2.61
CA ALA A 192 16.87 -32.75 1.42
C ALA A 192 15.83 -33.57 0.64
N TYR A 193 14.95 -34.29 1.33
CA TYR A 193 13.84 -35.00 0.72
C TYR A 193 12.85 -34.06 0.02
N LEU A 194 12.43 -32.98 0.69
CA LEU A 194 11.53 -31.96 0.12
C LEU A 194 12.15 -31.28 -1.11
N PHE A 195 13.42 -30.89 -1.03
CA PHE A 195 14.17 -30.30 -2.15
C PHE A 195 14.19 -31.22 -3.37
N VAL A 196 14.53 -32.50 -3.20
CA VAL A 196 14.55 -33.49 -4.29
C VAL A 196 13.14 -33.70 -4.85
N LEU A 197 12.11 -33.78 -4.00
CA LEU A 197 10.72 -33.93 -4.42
C LEU A 197 10.23 -32.73 -5.26
N THR A 198 10.50 -31.50 -4.81
CA THR A 198 10.11 -30.29 -5.53
C THR A 198 10.89 -30.13 -6.84
N LEU A 199 12.21 -30.34 -6.84
CA LEU A 199 13.01 -30.27 -8.06
C LEU A 199 12.60 -31.34 -9.08
N ALA A 200 12.43 -32.59 -8.65
CA ALA A 200 12.03 -33.68 -9.53
C ALA A 200 10.62 -33.47 -10.11
N SER A 201 9.66 -32.98 -9.31
CA SER A 201 8.30 -32.69 -9.79
C SER A 201 8.25 -31.45 -10.69
N MET A 202 9.05 -30.41 -10.44
CA MET A 202 9.22 -29.26 -11.32
C MET A 202 9.74 -29.68 -12.71
N LEU A 203 10.89 -30.38 -12.74
CA LEU A 203 11.52 -30.83 -13.99
C LEU A 203 10.64 -31.83 -14.73
N LYS A 204 10.02 -32.77 -14.01
CA LYS A 204 9.05 -33.71 -14.61
C LYS A 204 7.88 -32.97 -15.26
N THR A 205 7.34 -31.93 -14.63
CA THR A 205 6.23 -31.16 -15.22
C THR A 205 6.69 -30.36 -16.44
N SER A 206 7.86 -29.73 -16.35
CA SER A 206 8.47 -28.92 -17.43
C SER A 206 8.81 -29.73 -18.69
N TRP A 207 9.17 -31.01 -18.53
CA TRP A 207 9.66 -31.86 -19.62
C TRP A 207 8.76 -33.04 -20.01
N THR A 208 7.60 -33.22 -19.38
CA THR A 208 6.62 -34.26 -19.78
C THR A 208 5.69 -33.69 -20.85
N ASP A 209 5.40 -34.48 -21.89
CA ASP A 209 4.31 -34.18 -22.83
C ASP A 209 3.00 -33.93 -22.04
N PRO A 210 2.38 -32.75 -22.15
CA PRO A 210 1.17 -32.41 -21.39
C PRO A 210 -0.08 -33.19 -21.85
N GLY A 211 -0.03 -33.80 -23.04
CA GLY A 211 -1.18 -34.40 -23.71
C GLY A 211 -1.39 -33.82 -25.10
N ILE A 212 -0.32 -33.59 -25.86
CA ILE A 212 -0.37 -33.04 -27.21
C ILE A 212 -1.18 -33.99 -28.12
N ILE A 213 -2.17 -33.44 -28.81
CA ILE A 213 -3.02 -34.15 -29.75
C ILE A 213 -2.35 -34.09 -31.14
N PRO A 214 -2.20 -35.23 -31.86
CA PRO A 214 -1.67 -35.23 -33.22
C PRO A 214 -2.45 -34.30 -34.16
N ARG A 215 -1.75 -33.68 -35.11
CA ARG A 215 -2.37 -32.84 -36.14
C ARG A 215 -3.00 -33.70 -37.25
N ASN A 216 -3.90 -33.10 -38.03
CA ASN A 216 -4.50 -33.66 -39.24
C ASN A 216 -5.30 -34.97 -39.00
N LEU A 217 -5.99 -35.08 -37.86
CA LEU A 217 -6.86 -36.23 -37.56
C LEU A 217 -8.20 -36.20 -38.30
N ASP A 218 -8.63 -35.04 -38.80
CA ASP A 218 -9.86 -34.85 -39.56
C ASP A 218 -9.57 -34.34 -41.00
N PRO A 219 -8.86 -35.10 -41.86
CA PRO A 219 -8.38 -34.62 -43.16
C PRO A 219 -9.50 -34.36 -44.19
N MET A 220 -10.65 -35.02 -44.06
CA MET A 220 -11.81 -34.79 -44.95
C MET A 220 -12.35 -33.36 -44.84
N MET A 221 -12.12 -32.68 -43.71
CA MET A 221 -12.48 -31.27 -43.54
C MET A 221 -11.66 -30.35 -44.43
N GLU A 222 -10.43 -30.72 -44.78
CA GLU A 222 -9.58 -29.93 -45.67
C GLU A 222 -10.09 -29.96 -47.11
N GLN A 223 -10.71 -31.07 -47.54
CA GLN A 223 -11.42 -31.16 -48.83
C GLN A 223 -12.67 -30.28 -48.82
N ILE A 224 -13.52 -30.39 -47.79
CA ILE A 224 -14.74 -29.57 -47.65
C ILE A 224 -14.39 -28.07 -47.66
N ILE A 225 -13.37 -27.65 -46.89
CA ILE A 225 -12.91 -26.26 -46.85
C ILE A 225 -12.33 -25.85 -48.21
N GLN A 226 -11.59 -26.71 -48.92
CA GLN A 226 -11.05 -26.37 -50.26
C GLN A 226 -12.14 -26.23 -51.32
N ASP A 227 -13.17 -27.08 -51.28
CA ASP A 227 -14.32 -27.02 -52.20
C ASP A 227 -15.25 -25.84 -51.87
N GLU A 228 -15.50 -25.54 -50.58
CA GLU A 228 -16.31 -24.40 -50.13
C GLU A 228 -15.60 -23.04 -50.27
N ASN A 229 -14.27 -22.98 -50.38
CA ASN A 229 -13.52 -21.73 -50.60
C ASN A 229 -13.81 -21.05 -51.95
N ALA A 230 -14.62 -21.67 -52.83
CA ALA A 230 -15.23 -21.00 -53.98
C ALA A 230 -16.42 -20.08 -53.60
N SER A 231 -16.99 -20.25 -52.40
CA SER A 231 -18.10 -19.47 -51.86
C SER A 231 -17.73 -18.79 -50.55
N ILE A 232 -17.60 -17.47 -50.59
CA ILE A 232 -17.25 -16.62 -49.45
C ILE A 232 -18.31 -16.77 -48.33
N ASN A 233 -17.87 -17.12 -47.12
CA ASN A 233 -18.61 -17.26 -45.83
C ASN A 233 -18.93 -18.70 -45.34
N SER A 234 -17.96 -19.62 -45.25
CA SER A 234 -18.15 -20.88 -44.51
C SER A 234 -17.85 -20.74 -43.00
N GLU A 235 -18.90 -20.74 -42.17
CA GLU A 235 -18.74 -21.12 -40.76
C GLU A 235 -18.41 -22.62 -40.70
N THR A 236 -17.25 -23.00 -40.14
CA THR A 236 -16.83 -24.41 -40.10
C THR A 236 -17.91 -25.27 -39.42
N PRO A 237 -18.50 -26.28 -40.09
CA PRO A 237 -19.62 -27.04 -39.53
C PRO A 237 -19.30 -27.65 -38.15
N PRO A 238 -20.17 -27.45 -37.13
CA PRO A 238 -19.96 -28.02 -35.81
C PRO A 238 -20.13 -29.55 -35.81
N LYS A 239 -19.10 -30.27 -35.37
CA LYS A 239 -19.16 -31.73 -35.19
C LYS A 239 -19.75 -32.05 -33.83
N GLU A 240 -20.99 -32.52 -33.76
CA GLU A 240 -21.62 -32.92 -32.51
C GLU A 240 -21.24 -34.35 -32.09
N ILE A 241 -20.98 -34.56 -30.80
CA ILE A 241 -20.79 -35.89 -30.21
C ILE A 241 -21.70 -36.06 -28.98
N ARG A 242 -22.23 -37.27 -28.78
CA ARG A 242 -22.98 -37.62 -27.56
C ARG A 242 -22.08 -38.31 -26.53
N ILE A 243 -22.06 -37.80 -25.31
CA ILE A 243 -21.38 -38.40 -24.16
C ILE A 243 -22.37 -38.43 -23.00
N LYS A 244 -22.73 -39.64 -22.52
CA LYS A 244 -23.67 -39.84 -21.40
C LYS A 244 -24.94 -38.97 -21.54
N ASP A 245 -25.64 -39.18 -22.65
CA ASP A 245 -26.90 -38.52 -23.04
C ASP A 245 -26.84 -36.99 -23.25
N THR A 246 -25.68 -36.36 -23.09
CA THR A 246 -25.46 -34.94 -23.40
C THR A 246 -24.79 -34.77 -24.77
N CYS A 247 -25.34 -33.91 -25.64
CA CYS A 247 -24.70 -33.51 -26.89
C CYS A 247 -23.66 -32.41 -26.63
N TYR A 248 -22.46 -32.57 -27.18
CA TYR A 248 -21.39 -31.57 -27.14
C TYR A 248 -20.99 -31.19 -28.57
N SER A 249 -21.07 -29.91 -28.90
CA SER A 249 -20.56 -29.36 -30.16
C SER A 249 -19.04 -29.16 -30.07
N LEU A 250 -18.29 -29.77 -30.99
CA LEU A 250 -16.83 -29.67 -31.04
C LEU A 250 -16.40 -28.51 -31.94
N LYS A 251 -15.49 -27.66 -31.44
CA LYS A 251 -14.91 -26.55 -32.21
C LYS A 251 -13.73 -27.02 -33.04
N TYR A 252 -13.74 -26.78 -34.35
CA TYR A 252 -12.59 -27.04 -35.21
C TYR A 252 -11.37 -26.19 -34.80
N CYS A 253 -10.17 -26.65 -35.13
CA CYS A 253 -8.91 -25.91 -34.95
C CYS A 253 -8.16 -25.95 -36.27
N GLU A 254 -8.19 -24.85 -37.01
CA GLU A 254 -7.55 -24.69 -38.32
C GLU A 254 -6.03 -24.96 -38.26
N THR A 255 -5.36 -24.47 -37.21
CA THR A 255 -3.91 -24.61 -37.03
C THR A 255 -3.49 -26.09 -36.91
N CYS A 256 -4.23 -26.89 -36.12
CA CYS A 256 -3.90 -28.30 -35.89
C CYS A 256 -4.68 -29.26 -36.81
N ARG A 257 -5.66 -28.76 -37.57
CA ARG A 257 -6.57 -29.53 -38.44
C ARG A 257 -7.26 -30.70 -37.73
N ILE A 258 -7.89 -30.38 -36.59
CA ILE A 258 -8.67 -31.33 -35.77
C ILE A 258 -9.94 -30.68 -35.25
N TYR A 259 -10.99 -31.48 -35.06
CA TYR A 259 -12.06 -31.13 -34.11
C TYR A 259 -11.55 -31.35 -32.69
N ARG A 260 -11.47 -30.26 -31.91
CA ARG A 260 -10.96 -30.30 -30.53
C ARG A 260 -11.86 -31.19 -29.66
N PRO A 261 -11.34 -32.30 -29.08
CA PRO A 261 -12.09 -33.06 -28.08
C PRO A 261 -12.55 -32.19 -26.90
N PRO A 262 -13.60 -32.60 -26.17
CA PRO A 262 -14.08 -31.85 -25.01
C PRO A 262 -12.96 -31.54 -24.02
N ARG A 263 -12.92 -30.30 -23.52
CA ARG A 263 -11.87 -29.76 -22.64
C ARG A 263 -10.45 -29.72 -23.25
N SER A 264 -10.30 -29.82 -24.56
CA SER A 264 -9.01 -29.51 -25.23
C SER A 264 -8.99 -28.10 -25.80
N SER A 265 -7.83 -27.45 -25.70
CA SER A 265 -7.59 -26.08 -26.17
C SER A 265 -6.35 -26.04 -27.05
N HIS A 266 -6.27 -25.07 -27.96
CA HIS A 266 -5.07 -24.78 -28.72
C HIS A 266 -4.22 -23.75 -27.98
N CYS A 267 -3.04 -24.15 -27.51
CA CYS A 267 -2.07 -23.23 -26.92
C CYS A 267 -1.25 -22.55 -28.01
N LYS A 268 -1.42 -21.24 -28.17
CA LYS A 268 -0.69 -20.41 -29.15
C LYS A 268 0.84 -20.37 -28.92
N GLN A 269 1.30 -20.54 -27.67
CA GLN A 269 2.74 -20.50 -27.34
C GLN A 269 3.46 -21.81 -27.67
N CYS A 270 2.85 -22.96 -27.39
CA CYS A 270 3.36 -24.26 -27.83
C CYS A 270 3.04 -24.56 -29.31
N ASP A 271 2.08 -23.82 -29.89
CA ASP A 271 1.44 -24.12 -31.18
C ASP A 271 1.01 -25.58 -31.24
N ASN A 272 0.11 -25.96 -30.34
CA ASN A 272 -0.39 -27.34 -30.19
C ASN A 272 -1.76 -27.37 -29.53
N CYS A 273 -2.61 -28.32 -29.94
CA CYS A 273 -3.79 -28.70 -29.17
C CYS A 273 -3.40 -29.68 -28.05
N VAL A 274 -3.88 -29.43 -26.83
CA VAL A 274 -3.54 -30.23 -25.64
C VAL A 274 -4.82 -30.76 -24.98
N GLU A 275 -4.81 -32.04 -24.62
CA GLU A 275 -5.92 -32.74 -23.96
C GLU A 275 -6.06 -32.30 -22.49
N PHE A 276 -7.26 -31.86 -22.08
CA PHE A 276 -7.51 -31.27 -20.75
C PHE A 276 -6.53 -30.13 -20.43
N GLU A 277 -6.30 -29.24 -21.40
CA GLU A 277 -5.48 -28.05 -21.18
C GLU A 277 -6.13 -27.15 -20.12
N ASP A 278 -5.33 -26.78 -19.13
CA ASP A 278 -5.70 -25.85 -18.08
C ASP A 278 -5.11 -24.47 -18.38
N HIS A 279 -3.79 -24.41 -18.58
CA HIS A 279 -3.08 -23.20 -19.00
C HIS A 279 -1.68 -23.50 -19.56
N HIS A 280 -1.05 -22.50 -20.19
CA HIS A 280 0.40 -22.51 -20.44
C HIS A 280 1.15 -21.87 -19.28
N CYS A 281 2.05 -22.62 -18.63
CA CYS A 281 2.85 -22.12 -17.51
C CYS A 281 4.23 -21.64 -18.01
N ALA A 282 4.42 -20.34 -18.15
CA ALA A 282 5.70 -19.75 -18.56
C ALA A 282 6.86 -20.13 -17.61
N TRP A 283 6.61 -20.22 -16.30
CA TRP A 283 7.59 -20.61 -15.29
C TRP A 283 8.05 -22.07 -15.38
N LEU A 284 7.25 -22.94 -16.00
CA LEU A 284 7.60 -24.33 -16.30
C LEU A 284 7.92 -24.54 -17.79
N ASN A 285 7.80 -23.50 -18.62
CA ASN A 285 7.96 -23.53 -20.07
C ASN A 285 7.22 -24.71 -20.73
N ASN A 286 5.98 -24.98 -20.30
CA ASN A 286 5.16 -26.08 -20.81
C ASN A 286 3.66 -25.80 -20.57
N CYS A 287 2.78 -26.45 -21.34
CA CYS A 287 1.36 -26.49 -20.98
C CYS A 287 1.15 -27.38 -19.75
N ILE A 288 0.10 -27.08 -18.99
CA ILE A 288 -0.43 -27.96 -17.95
C ILE A 288 -1.66 -28.64 -18.53
N GLY A 289 -1.61 -29.97 -18.63
CA GLY A 289 -2.63 -30.80 -19.26
C GLY A 289 -2.69 -32.20 -18.66
N LYS A 290 -3.56 -33.06 -19.19
CA LYS A 290 -3.90 -34.38 -18.65
C LYS A 290 -2.71 -35.22 -18.18
N ARG A 291 -1.61 -35.22 -18.94
CA ARG A 291 -0.46 -36.13 -18.72
C ARG A 291 0.56 -35.61 -17.69
N ASN A 292 0.65 -34.31 -17.46
CA ASN A 292 1.57 -33.72 -16.48
C ASN A 292 0.88 -33.10 -15.25
N TYR A 293 -0.45 -32.94 -15.25
CA TYR A 293 -1.25 -32.34 -14.15
C TYR A 293 -0.92 -32.87 -12.74
N ARG A 294 -0.73 -34.19 -12.60
CA ARG A 294 -0.36 -34.79 -11.29
C ARG A 294 1.01 -34.32 -10.81
N SER A 295 1.99 -34.21 -11.71
CA SER A 295 3.34 -33.73 -11.35
C SER A 295 3.32 -32.23 -11.06
N PHE A 296 2.50 -31.46 -11.77
CA PHE A 296 2.27 -30.05 -11.50
C PHE A 296 1.71 -29.83 -10.08
N PHE A 297 0.66 -30.57 -9.71
CA PHE A 297 0.08 -30.47 -8.38
C PHE A 297 1.07 -30.88 -7.27
N THR A 298 1.84 -31.96 -7.47
CA THR A 298 2.93 -32.35 -6.55
C THR A 298 3.99 -31.26 -6.42
N PHE A 299 4.35 -30.59 -7.52
CA PHE A 299 5.28 -29.45 -7.51
C PHE A 299 4.73 -28.29 -6.68
N ILE A 300 3.50 -27.84 -6.92
CA ILE A 300 2.89 -26.73 -6.17
C ILE A 300 2.82 -27.02 -4.66
N VAL A 301 2.34 -28.20 -4.26
CA VAL A 301 2.24 -28.58 -2.84
C VAL A 301 3.63 -28.67 -2.20
N SER A 302 4.57 -29.39 -2.82
CA SER A 302 5.92 -29.55 -2.24
C SER A 302 6.73 -28.24 -2.22
N ALA A 303 6.56 -27.35 -3.20
CA ALA A 303 7.16 -26.02 -3.20
C ALA A 303 6.60 -25.17 -2.06
N ALA A 304 5.28 -25.15 -1.85
CA ALA A 304 4.65 -24.45 -0.74
C ALA A 304 5.14 -24.98 0.63
N SER A 305 5.18 -26.30 0.81
CA SER A 305 5.75 -26.93 2.01
C SER A 305 7.22 -26.57 2.22
N SER A 306 8.03 -26.56 1.15
CA SER A 306 9.45 -26.18 1.21
C SER A 306 9.64 -24.72 1.63
N CYS A 307 8.83 -23.79 1.11
CA CYS A 307 8.87 -22.38 1.51
C CYS A 307 8.53 -22.20 2.99
N ILE A 308 7.45 -22.83 3.47
CA ILE A 308 7.06 -22.79 4.89
C ILE A 308 8.16 -23.37 5.78
N PHE A 309 8.73 -24.51 5.38
CA PHE A 309 9.81 -25.18 6.12
C PHE A 309 11.07 -24.30 6.25
N VAL A 310 11.51 -23.69 5.15
CA VAL A 310 12.67 -22.79 5.11
C VAL A 310 12.44 -21.57 6.01
N ILE A 311 11.26 -20.95 5.95
CA ILE A 311 10.92 -19.78 6.77
C ILE A 311 10.89 -20.16 8.27
N ALA A 312 10.21 -21.26 8.62
CA ALA A 312 10.10 -21.70 10.00
C ALA A 312 11.47 -22.03 10.61
N CYS A 313 12.30 -22.78 9.90
CA CYS A 313 13.64 -23.16 10.38
C CYS A 313 14.61 -21.96 10.46
N SER A 314 14.55 -21.03 9.50
CA SER A 314 15.36 -19.81 9.55
C SER A 314 14.94 -18.91 10.72
N THR A 315 13.64 -18.82 10.99
CA THR A 315 13.10 -18.08 12.14
C THR A 315 13.53 -18.73 13.46
N TYR A 316 13.50 -20.06 13.55
CA TYR A 316 14.01 -20.79 14.71
C TYR A 316 15.51 -20.53 14.95
N GLN A 317 16.36 -20.56 13.91
CA GLN A 317 17.79 -20.22 14.03
C GLN A 317 18.00 -18.79 14.54
N LEU A 318 17.23 -17.81 14.04
CA LEU A 318 17.31 -16.41 14.49
C LEU A 318 16.87 -16.25 15.96
N LEU A 319 15.77 -16.90 16.36
CA LEU A 319 15.27 -16.86 17.74
C LEU A 319 16.23 -17.57 18.71
N TRP A 320 16.81 -18.70 18.32
CA TRP A 320 17.84 -19.38 19.11
C TRP A 320 19.06 -18.48 19.32
N SER A 321 19.58 -17.90 18.23
CA SER A 321 20.74 -17.01 18.28
C SER A 321 20.47 -15.75 19.12
N ALA A 322 19.26 -15.21 19.10
CA ALA A 322 18.85 -14.06 19.90
C ALA A 322 18.70 -14.35 21.40
N ASN A 323 18.62 -15.63 21.79
CA ASN A 323 18.54 -16.06 23.20
C ASN A 323 19.91 -16.48 23.79
N LEU A 324 21.00 -16.43 23.00
CA LEU A 324 22.34 -16.70 23.51
C LEU A 324 22.83 -15.53 24.40
N PRO A 325 23.45 -15.78 25.57
CA PRO A 325 23.84 -14.73 26.53
C PRO A 325 24.81 -13.65 26.04
N GLN A 326 25.36 -13.78 24.82
CA GLN A 326 26.32 -12.84 24.23
C GLN A 326 25.68 -11.83 23.26
N HIS A 327 24.44 -12.06 22.81
CA HIS A 327 23.75 -11.16 21.88
C HIS A 327 22.68 -10.36 22.62
N HIS A 328 22.83 -9.03 22.69
CA HIS A 328 21.92 -8.16 23.45
C HIS A 328 20.69 -7.69 22.64
N GLY A 329 20.56 -8.13 21.39
CA GLY A 329 19.32 -8.00 20.63
C GLY A 329 19.38 -8.60 19.23
N PHE A 330 18.21 -8.69 18.58
CA PHE A 330 18.03 -9.24 17.24
C PHE A 330 18.97 -8.62 16.20
N ARG A 331 19.36 -7.35 16.36
CA ARG A 331 20.29 -6.65 15.47
C ARG A 331 21.70 -7.26 15.46
N ASP A 332 22.18 -7.73 16.60
CA ASP A 332 23.56 -8.23 16.75
C ASP A 332 23.70 -9.59 16.05
N VAL A 333 22.66 -10.44 16.15
CA VAL A 333 22.51 -11.70 15.40
C VAL A 333 22.63 -11.50 13.88
N PHE A 334 22.10 -10.40 13.33
CA PHE A 334 22.24 -10.09 11.90
C PHE A 334 23.63 -9.57 11.51
N LEU A 335 24.39 -9.00 12.44
CA LEU A 335 25.75 -8.52 12.20
C LEU A 335 26.77 -9.68 12.22
N ASP A 336 26.53 -10.69 13.06
CA ASP A 336 27.41 -11.86 13.24
C ASP A 336 27.02 -13.08 12.36
N ALA A 337 26.05 -12.91 11.46
CA ALA A 337 25.55 -13.98 10.59
C ALA A 337 26.65 -14.68 9.75
N PRO A 338 26.61 -16.02 9.59
CA PRO A 338 27.76 -16.85 9.21
C PRO A 338 28.34 -16.61 7.80
N ILE A 339 27.65 -15.87 6.93
CA ILE A 339 28.11 -15.51 5.57
C ILE A 339 29.48 -14.80 5.60
N ARG A 340 29.81 -14.10 6.69
CA ARG A 340 31.13 -13.46 6.88
C ARG A 340 32.18 -14.34 7.54
N ALA A 341 31.80 -15.16 8.52
CA ALA A 341 32.74 -15.81 9.43
C ALA A 341 33.66 -16.84 8.72
N GLU A 342 33.05 -17.77 7.97
CA GLU A 342 33.77 -18.86 7.30
C GLU A 342 34.70 -18.36 6.17
N ILE A 343 34.19 -17.49 5.29
CA ILE A 343 34.91 -17.02 4.09
C ILE A 343 36.13 -16.17 4.46
N ILE A 344 36.08 -15.43 5.57
CA ILE A 344 37.21 -14.62 6.05
C ILE A 344 38.28 -15.52 6.70
N LYS A 345 37.85 -16.44 7.58
CA LYS A 345 38.74 -17.35 8.32
C LYS A 345 39.46 -18.34 7.40
N ALA A 346 38.80 -18.85 6.37
CA ALA A 346 39.38 -19.77 5.39
C ALA A 346 40.40 -19.10 4.45
N LYS A 347 40.43 -17.76 4.34
CA LYS A 347 41.28 -17.05 3.37
C LYS A 347 42.49 -16.35 3.98
N TYR A 348 42.41 -15.91 5.24
CA TYR A 348 43.52 -15.27 5.96
C TYR A 348 43.47 -15.59 7.46
N PRO A 349 44.16 -16.66 7.94
CA PRO A 349 44.04 -17.11 9.33
C PRO A 349 44.68 -16.18 10.39
N GLU A 350 45.61 -15.29 9.99
CA GLU A 350 46.53 -14.60 10.92
C GLU A 350 46.36 -13.07 11.03
N LEU A 351 45.38 -12.42 10.37
CA LEU A 351 45.37 -10.93 10.23
C LEU A 351 44.06 -10.22 10.65
N PRO A 352 44.13 -9.10 11.40
CA PRO A 352 42.97 -8.28 11.78
C PRO A 352 42.34 -7.48 10.62
N ILE A 353 41.09 -7.05 10.82
CA ILE A 353 40.22 -6.43 9.81
C ILE A 353 40.55 -4.93 9.59
N ASN A 354 40.98 -4.54 8.39
CA ASN A 354 41.18 -3.14 7.95
C ASN A 354 39.84 -2.46 7.53
N PRO A 355 39.69 -1.12 7.46
CA PRO A 355 38.37 -0.52 7.14
C PRO A 355 38.09 -0.28 5.63
N TYR A 356 36.99 -0.87 5.13
CA TYR A 356 36.07 -0.34 4.07
C TYR A 356 36.48 -0.13 2.56
N ASN A 357 36.29 -1.04 1.56
CA ASN A 357 36.44 -1.16 0.04
C ASN A 357 37.49 -0.43 -0.91
N ARG A 358 38.79 -0.81 -1.15
CA ARG A 358 39.60 -0.46 -2.39
C ARG A 358 40.15 -1.76 -3.01
N MET A 359 39.43 -2.32 -3.98
CA MET A 359 39.66 -3.63 -4.67
C MET A 359 39.69 -4.86 -3.75
N ASN A 360 40.24 -4.74 -2.54
CA ASN A 360 39.81 -5.47 -1.35
C ASN A 360 38.54 -4.78 -0.80
N PRO A 361 37.57 -5.49 -0.19
CA PRO A 361 36.50 -4.95 0.65
C PRO A 361 36.86 -3.92 1.73
N LEU A 362 38.11 -3.40 1.82
CA LEU A 362 38.65 -2.58 2.91
C LEU A 362 39.56 -1.31 2.61
N LYS A 363 39.25 -0.33 1.70
CA LYS A 363 39.78 1.09 1.77
C LYS A 363 39.04 2.35 1.15
N ASN A 364 38.07 2.29 0.21
CA ASN A 364 37.11 3.37 -0.16
C ASN A 364 35.70 3.34 0.50
N MET A 365 35.06 2.23 0.88
CA MET A 365 33.88 2.25 1.81
C MET A 365 34.26 2.70 3.24
N PHE A 366 35.54 2.98 3.51
CA PHE A 366 35.98 3.82 4.63
C PHE A 366 35.55 5.28 4.39
N GLN A 367 35.40 5.69 3.13
CA GLN A 367 34.67 6.92 2.76
C GLN A 367 33.16 6.82 3.07
N ILE A 368 32.56 5.63 3.27
CA ILE A 368 31.15 5.51 3.70
C ILE A 368 31.00 5.73 5.21
N LEU A 369 31.98 5.35 6.04
CA LEU A 369 31.95 5.62 7.49
C LEU A 369 32.61 6.95 7.88
N CYS A 370 33.71 7.31 7.23
CA CYS A 370 34.64 8.36 7.66
C CYS A 370 34.79 9.53 6.67
N GLN A 371 33.93 9.65 5.64
CA GLN A 371 33.52 11.01 5.27
C GLN A 371 32.63 11.58 6.39
N PRO A 372 32.60 12.91 6.58
CA PRO A 372 31.62 13.54 7.45
C PRO A 372 30.21 13.14 7.00
N GLN A 373 29.51 12.39 7.85
CA GLN A 373 28.17 11.88 7.54
C GLN A 373 27.25 13.07 7.20
N PRO A 374 26.59 13.09 6.03
CA PRO A 374 25.54 14.07 5.78
C PRO A 374 24.44 13.84 6.82
N LYS A 375 24.26 14.78 7.75
CA LYS A 375 23.43 14.66 8.97
C LYS A 375 21.92 14.39 8.75
N SER A 376 21.46 13.99 7.56
CA SER A 376 20.03 13.82 7.25
C SER A 376 19.53 12.37 7.27
N TYR A 377 18.73 12.03 8.28
CA TYR A 377 17.90 10.83 8.47
C TYR A 377 17.03 10.50 7.26
N LEU A 378 16.58 11.50 6.49
CA LEU A 378 15.76 11.35 5.27
C LEU A 378 16.29 10.33 4.25
N ARG A 379 17.61 10.08 4.16
CA ARG A 379 18.18 9.07 3.23
C ARG A 379 18.29 7.65 3.80
N ARG A 380 18.19 7.46 5.13
CA ARG A 380 18.32 6.13 5.75
C ARG A 380 17.12 5.21 5.47
N ARG A 381 15.91 5.75 5.30
CA ARG A 381 14.68 4.96 5.18
C ARG A 381 14.32 4.49 3.76
N LYS A 382 15.25 4.56 2.79
CA LYS A 382 15.07 3.97 1.44
C LYS A 382 14.98 2.42 1.43
N MET A 383 15.01 1.76 2.58
CA MET A 383 15.08 0.30 2.75
C MET A 383 14.12 -0.30 3.79
N ALA A 384 13.21 0.48 4.40
CA ALA A 384 12.31 -0.04 5.43
C ALA A 384 10.86 0.40 5.20
N ASP A 385 10.08 -0.49 4.58
CA ASP A 385 8.62 -0.40 4.50
C ASP A 385 8.02 -0.40 5.91
N THR A 386 7.18 0.59 6.18
CA THR A 386 6.62 0.86 7.51
C THR A 386 5.57 -0.18 7.93
N SER A 387 4.97 -0.87 6.96
CA SER A 387 3.94 -1.90 7.20
C SER A 387 4.47 -3.13 7.93
N THR A 388 5.62 -3.67 7.49
CA THR A 388 6.16 -4.94 7.96
C THR A 388 6.70 -4.87 9.39
N PHE A 389 7.37 -3.76 9.74
CA PHE A 389 7.99 -3.59 11.05
C PHE A 389 6.95 -3.41 12.17
N THR A 390 5.88 -2.65 11.90
CA THR A 390 4.81 -2.38 12.87
C THR A 390 4.00 -3.65 13.16
N ALA A 391 3.71 -4.44 12.13
CA ALA A 391 3.04 -5.73 12.27
C ALA A 391 3.87 -6.74 13.09
N LEU A 392 5.20 -6.80 12.86
CA LEU A 392 6.10 -7.70 13.58
C LEU A 392 6.16 -7.36 15.08
N VAL A 393 6.32 -6.08 15.44
CA VAL A 393 6.35 -5.64 16.84
C VAL A 393 5.03 -5.92 17.56
N PHE A 394 3.89 -5.68 16.90
CA PHE A 394 2.57 -5.97 17.47
C PHE A 394 2.36 -7.48 17.68
N CYS A 395 2.80 -8.31 16.74
CA CYS A 395 2.69 -9.77 16.84
C CYS A 395 3.59 -10.35 17.95
N CYS A 396 4.84 -9.88 18.08
CA CYS A 396 5.73 -10.32 19.15
C CYS A 396 5.26 -9.88 20.55
N SER A 397 4.62 -8.71 20.66
CA SER A 397 4.06 -8.20 21.93
C SER A 397 2.89 -9.03 22.48
N LEU A 398 2.32 -9.97 21.70
CA LEU A 398 1.24 -10.86 22.13
C LEU A 398 1.72 -12.24 22.60
N TYR A 399 2.99 -12.58 22.36
CA TYR A 399 3.55 -13.92 22.62
C TYR A 399 4.77 -13.96 23.54
N PHE A 400 5.40 -12.81 23.80
CA PHE A 400 6.57 -12.70 24.68
C PHE A 400 6.38 -11.55 25.68
N ASP A 401 6.86 -11.76 26.91
CA ASP A 401 6.82 -10.78 28.00
C ASP A 401 7.91 -9.70 27.82
N MET A 402 7.80 -8.93 26.72
CA MET A 402 8.77 -7.93 26.29
C MET A 402 8.33 -6.52 26.65
N ILE A 403 9.22 -5.78 27.32
CA ILE A 403 9.01 -4.36 27.63
C ILE A 403 9.22 -3.52 26.35
N ASN A 404 8.12 -3.00 25.79
CA ASN A 404 8.13 -2.24 24.54
C ASN A 404 8.39 -0.74 24.77
N PHE A 405 9.63 -0.30 24.52
CA PHE A 405 10.02 1.12 24.56
C PHE A 405 9.77 1.90 23.24
N MET A 406 9.24 1.25 22.19
CA MET A 406 9.00 1.87 20.87
C MET A 406 7.63 2.56 20.77
N ASN A 407 6.65 2.14 21.57
CA ASN A 407 5.26 2.63 21.47
C ASN A 407 5.10 4.01 22.12
N GLY A 408 5.09 5.07 21.32
CA GLY A 408 4.84 6.46 21.76
C GLY A 408 3.37 6.79 22.06
N GLN A 409 2.60 5.87 22.66
CA GLN A 409 1.20 6.07 23.04
C GLN A 409 1.04 6.12 24.57
N PRO A 410 0.04 6.84 25.12
CA PRO A 410 -0.23 6.80 26.55
C PRO A 410 -0.63 5.38 26.99
N SER A 411 -0.31 5.05 28.24
CA SER A 411 -0.72 3.79 28.87
C SER A 411 -2.23 3.79 29.17
N LEU A 412 -2.83 2.61 29.33
CA LEU A 412 -4.29 2.47 29.50
C LEU A 412 -4.79 2.96 30.87
N ASP A 413 -3.96 2.88 31.90
CA ASP A 413 -4.23 3.32 33.27
C ASP A 413 -4.38 4.84 33.40
N VAL A 414 -3.80 5.62 32.47
CA VAL A 414 -3.94 7.09 32.43
C VAL A 414 -5.06 7.57 31.50
N LEU A 415 -5.88 6.68 30.92
CA LEU A 415 -7.02 7.09 30.07
C LEU A 415 -8.27 7.36 30.94
N PRO A 416 -8.80 8.60 31.01
CA PRO A 416 -9.78 8.97 32.01
C PRO A 416 -11.22 8.64 31.58
N THR A 417 -11.54 7.35 31.45
CA THR A 417 -12.86 6.86 30.98
C THR A 417 -14.04 7.43 31.75
N LYS A 418 -13.92 7.55 33.09
CA LYS A 418 -14.95 8.18 33.93
C LYS A 418 -15.16 9.67 33.58
N LEU A 419 -14.08 10.42 33.35
CA LEU A 419 -14.18 11.84 33.00
C LEU A 419 -14.92 12.03 31.67
N PHE A 420 -14.69 11.17 30.69
CA PHE A 420 -15.46 11.16 29.43
C PHE A 420 -16.95 10.87 29.66
N SER A 421 -17.28 9.87 30.49
CA SER A 421 -18.67 9.56 30.84
C SER A 421 -19.36 10.73 31.54
N ASP A 422 -18.75 11.26 32.59
CA ASP A 422 -19.31 12.36 33.39
C ASP A 422 -19.46 13.64 32.56
N ALA A 423 -18.49 13.95 31.68
CA ALA A 423 -18.56 15.08 30.76
C ALA A 423 -19.65 14.91 29.69
N ALA A 424 -19.81 13.70 29.12
CA ALA A 424 -20.86 13.43 28.13
C ALA A 424 -22.25 13.55 28.75
N VAL A 425 -22.47 12.97 29.93
CA VAL A 425 -23.75 13.12 30.67
C VAL A 425 -24.02 14.59 30.99
N LYS A 426 -23.02 15.33 31.51
CA LYS A 426 -23.17 16.76 31.84
C LYS A 426 -23.48 17.62 30.61
N ALA A 427 -22.84 17.35 29.47
CA ALA A 427 -23.05 18.10 28.23
C ALA A 427 -24.44 17.82 27.61
N LEU A 428 -24.81 16.54 27.49
CA LEU A 428 -26.09 16.12 26.89
C LEU A 428 -27.32 16.41 27.76
N SER A 429 -27.13 16.60 29.07
CA SER A 429 -28.21 17.00 30.00
C SER A 429 -28.52 18.50 29.99
N ARG A 430 -27.78 19.33 29.24
CA ARG A 430 -28.07 20.77 29.12
C ARG A 430 -29.37 20.97 28.31
N PRO A 431 -30.23 21.95 28.68
CA PRO A 431 -31.28 22.41 27.79
C PRO A 431 -30.69 22.75 26.41
N ASN A 432 -31.42 22.43 25.34
CA ASN A 432 -31.01 22.63 23.95
C ASN A 432 -29.72 21.92 23.48
N ALA A 433 -29.16 20.96 24.24
CA ALA A 433 -27.95 20.23 23.85
C ALA A 433 -27.99 19.60 22.44
N ALA A 434 -29.17 19.21 21.94
CA ALA A 434 -29.32 18.72 20.56
C ALA A 434 -29.01 19.80 19.50
N ASN A 435 -29.44 21.05 19.74
CA ASN A 435 -29.15 22.16 18.85
C ASN A 435 -27.69 22.65 18.99
N ASP A 436 -27.16 22.63 20.21
CA ASP A 436 -25.86 23.26 20.49
C ASP A 436 -24.67 22.31 20.28
N LEU A 437 -24.89 20.98 20.36
CA LEU A 437 -23.83 19.95 20.29
C LEU A 437 -24.03 18.89 19.20
N LEU A 438 -25.25 18.65 18.72
CA LEU A 438 -25.55 17.59 17.73
C LEU A 438 -25.91 18.14 16.33
N GLN A 439 -26.14 19.45 16.21
CA GLN A 439 -26.34 20.15 14.94
C GLN A 439 -24.99 20.61 14.35
N TYR A 440 -24.98 21.02 13.08
CA TYR A 440 -23.85 21.71 12.46
C TYR A 440 -23.36 22.89 13.32
N GLY A 441 -22.06 22.93 13.59
CA GLY A 441 -21.40 23.98 14.37
C GLY A 441 -20.68 25.03 13.51
N PRO A 442 -20.09 26.06 14.13
CA PRO A 442 -19.32 27.08 13.42
C PRO A 442 -18.06 26.51 12.76
N GLU A 443 -17.67 27.12 11.63
CA GLU A 443 -16.45 26.85 10.85
C GLU A 443 -15.18 26.69 11.72
N TYR A 444 -15.00 27.53 12.72
CA TYR A 444 -13.81 27.55 13.58
C TYR A 444 -13.84 26.48 14.69
N GLY A 445 -14.98 25.81 14.87
CA GLY A 445 -15.33 25.01 16.06
C GLY A 445 -16.24 25.76 17.02
N HIS A 446 -16.84 25.03 17.97
CA HIS A 446 -17.84 25.56 18.90
C HIS A 446 -17.28 26.67 19.81
N THR A 447 -17.96 27.82 19.88
CA THR A 447 -17.46 29.04 20.55
C THR A 447 -17.15 28.84 22.05
N GLU A 448 -18.00 28.12 22.80
CA GLU A 448 -17.75 27.83 24.22
C GLU A 448 -16.48 26.96 24.37
N PHE A 449 -16.26 26.02 23.44
CA PHE A 449 -15.08 25.17 23.44
C PHE A 449 -13.80 25.98 23.14
N LEU A 450 -13.81 26.86 22.13
CA LEU A 450 -12.64 27.68 21.79
C LEU A 450 -12.27 28.66 22.92
N ASN A 451 -13.27 29.23 23.62
CA ASN A 451 -13.02 30.10 24.77
C ASN A 451 -12.45 29.33 25.97
N ASN A 452 -13.02 28.16 26.30
CA ASN A 452 -12.50 27.31 27.37
C ASN A 452 -11.10 26.75 27.04
N LEU A 453 -10.86 26.43 25.76
CA LEU A 453 -9.55 26.02 25.26
C LEU A 453 -8.53 27.15 25.39
N ALA A 454 -8.87 28.39 25.02
CA ALA A 454 -7.99 29.54 25.19
C ALA A 454 -7.59 29.78 26.66
N ILE A 455 -8.53 29.62 27.60
CA ILE A 455 -8.25 29.70 29.05
C ILE A 455 -7.31 28.57 29.50
N PHE A 456 -7.60 27.33 29.11
CA PHE A 456 -6.78 26.16 29.43
C PHE A 456 -5.36 26.30 28.88
N LEU A 457 -5.21 26.61 27.59
CA LEU A 457 -3.92 26.79 26.94
C LEU A 457 -3.14 27.97 27.53
N SER A 458 -3.81 29.07 27.89
CA SER A 458 -3.15 30.22 28.54
C SER A 458 -2.49 29.83 29.87
N LYS A 459 -3.16 28.96 30.64
CA LYS A 459 -2.67 28.42 31.92
C LYS A 459 -1.51 27.44 31.69
N GLU A 460 -1.70 26.41 30.87
CA GLU A 460 -0.70 25.35 30.69
C GLU A 460 0.56 25.84 29.94
N TYR A 461 0.45 26.82 29.05
CA TYR A 461 1.60 27.43 28.36
C TYR A 461 2.24 28.61 29.10
N GLN A 462 1.65 29.07 30.22
CA GLN A 462 2.07 30.26 30.96
C GLN A 462 2.23 31.52 30.07
N SER A 463 1.43 31.61 29.01
CA SER A 463 1.47 32.65 27.98
C SER A 463 0.06 32.85 27.45
N PHE A 464 -0.38 34.10 27.29
CA PHE A 464 -1.72 34.41 26.82
C PHE A 464 -2.03 33.77 25.45
N VAL A 465 -3.21 33.15 25.34
CA VAL A 465 -3.78 32.59 24.11
C VAL A 465 -5.18 33.18 23.93
N SER A 466 -5.47 33.73 22.75
CA SER A 466 -6.81 34.24 22.41
C SER A 466 -7.59 33.23 21.59
N SER A 467 -8.89 33.06 21.87
CA SER A 467 -9.78 32.22 21.05
C SER A 467 -9.91 32.71 19.60
N ARG A 468 -9.63 34.00 19.33
CA ARG A 468 -9.56 34.56 17.96
C ARG A 468 -8.40 34.00 17.12
N HIS A 469 -7.40 33.42 17.78
CA HIS A 469 -6.26 32.77 17.13
C HIS A 469 -6.39 31.24 17.09
N LEU A 470 -7.53 30.68 17.50
CA LEU A 470 -7.75 29.24 17.57
C LEU A 470 -8.74 28.74 16.50
N CYS A 471 -8.48 27.52 16.02
CA CYS A 471 -9.42 26.74 15.22
C CYS A 471 -9.40 25.29 15.73
N GLY A 472 -10.57 24.70 16.01
CA GLY A 472 -10.68 23.32 16.47
C GLY A 472 -10.44 22.33 15.34
N THR A 473 -9.74 21.22 15.60
CA THR A 473 -9.40 20.24 14.56
C THR A 473 -9.62 18.79 15.01
N PRO A 474 -9.80 17.85 14.07
CA PRO A 474 -9.86 16.40 14.35
C PRO A 474 -8.48 15.77 14.71
N GLY A 475 -7.65 16.50 15.45
CA GLY A 475 -6.31 16.11 15.86
C GLY A 475 -5.20 16.47 14.86
N ALA A 476 -3.97 16.51 15.36
CA ALA A 476 -2.81 17.10 14.68
C ALA A 476 -2.48 16.50 13.29
N SER A 477 -2.77 15.22 13.04
CA SER A 477 -2.44 14.56 11.76
C SER A 477 -3.35 15.00 10.61
N LEU A 478 -4.65 15.11 10.85
CA LEU A 478 -5.62 15.57 9.83
C LEU A 478 -5.57 17.09 9.71
N SER A 479 -5.31 17.79 10.83
CA SER A 479 -4.95 19.21 10.86
C SER A 479 -3.75 19.52 9.94
N LEU A 480 -2.64 18.75 10.04
CA LEU A 480 -1.47 18.91 9.18
C LEU A 480 -1.82 18.74 7.69
N GLN A 481 -2.63 17.72 7.34
CA GLN A 481 -3.05 17.52 5.96
C GLN A 481 -3.88 18.70 5.43
N HIS A 482 -4.79 19.22 6.26
CA HIS A 482 -5.63 20.37 5.91
C HIS A 482 -4.83 21.66 5.71
N ILE A 483 -3.96 22.00 6.67
CA ILE A 483 -3.03 23.15 6.61
C ILE A 483 -2.27 23.16 5.28
N LEU A 484 -1.71 22.02 4.89
CA LEU A 484 -0.95 21.90 3.65
C LEU A 484 -1.84 22.05 2.41
N THR A 485 -3.04 21.47 2.42
CA THR A 485 -4.00 21.53 1.31
C THR A 485 -4.42 22.98 1.02
N ILE A 486 -4.73 23.75 2.07
CA ILE A 486 -5.15 25.14 1.93
C ILE A 486 -3.97 26.04 1.54
N LEU A 487 -2.86 25.99 2.28
CA LEU A 487 -1.80 27.01 2.24
C LEU A 487 -0.61 26.71 1.30
N THR A 488 -0.59 25.55 0.65
CA THR A 488 0.52 25.15 -0.23
C THR A 488 0.07 24.73 -1.63
N ARG A 489 0.95 24.86 -2.63
CA ARG A 489 0.74 24.36 -4.00
C ARG A 489 1.99 23.61 -4.47
N PRO A 490 2.11 22.31 -4.16
CA PRO A 490 3.38 21.55 -4.31
C PRO A 490 3.94 21.48 -5.72
N GLN A 491 3.10 21.59 -6.75
CA GLN A 491 3.50 21.47 -8.15
C GLN A 491 3.84 22.83 -8.80
N SER A 492 3.66 23.95 -8.10
CA SER A 492 3.85 25.31 -8.68
C SER A 492 4.52 26.30 -7.72
N THR A 493 3.83 26.73 -6.66
CA THR A 493 4.32 27.78 -5.76
C THR A 493 5.26 27.24 -4.71
N THR A 494 4.85 26.18 -4.00
CA THR A 494 5.53 25.68 -2.81
C THR A 494 6.57 24.64 -3.21
N GLN A 495 7.79 25.09 -3.50
CA GLN A 495 8.79 24.25 -4.18
C GLN A 495 9.45 23.21 -3.27
N TYR A 496 9.66 23.54 -2.00
CA TYR A 496 10.42 22.71 -1.06
C TYR A 496 9.71 22.54 0.28
N VAL A 497 9.96 21.38 0.89
CA VAL A 497 9.60 21.09 2.29
C VAL A 497 10.86 20.80 3.07
N TYR A 498 11.10 21.61 4.08
CA TYR A 498 12.14 21.43 5.07
C TYR A 498 11.57 20.64 6.26
N PHE A 499 12.34 19.70 6.77
CA PHE A 499 12.00 18.93 7.95
C PHE A 499 13.11 19.09 8.98
N GLN A 500 12.76 19.22 10.25
CA GLN A 500 13.69 18.89 11.33
C GLN A 500 14.24 17.47 11.10
N ASP A 501 15.53 17.27 11.35
CA ASP A 501 16.18 16.00 11.06
C ASP A 501 17.01 15.52 12.25
N PRO A 502 16.58 14.43 12.94
CA PRO A 502 15.39 13.59 12.69
C PRO A 502 14.06 14.27 13.09
N THR A 503 12.92 13.70 12.66
CA THR A 503 11.56 14.14 13.05
C THR A 503 10.52 13.00 13.01
N TYR A 504 9.29 13.30 13.40
CA TYR A 504 8.14 12.40 13.42
C TYR A 504 7.84 11.80 12.03
N PHE A 505 8.01 10.49 11.92
CA PHE A 505 8.08 9.80 10.62
C PHE A 505 6.76 9.68 9.85
N LEU A 506 5.59 9.82 10.50
CA LEU A 506 4.31 9.77 9.80
C LEU A 506 3.97 11.07 9.08
N SER A 507 4.67 12.18 9.38
CA SER A 507 4.53 13.44 8.65
C SER A 507 4.82 13.28 7.15
N PHE A 508 5.84 12.50 6.78
CA PHE A 508 6.25 12.34 5.38
C PHE A 508 5.13 11.83 4.47
N GLU A 509 4.32 10.87 4.95
CA GLU A 509 3.22 10.31 4.16
C GLU A 509 2.06 11.32 4.00
N ILE A 510 1.82 12.17 5.00
CA ILE A 510 0.86 13.28 4.95
C ILE A 510 1.31 14.35 3.95
N PHE A 511 2.61 14.68 3.91
CA PHE A 511 3.15 15.59 2.89
C PHE A 511 3.05 14.98 1.48
N THR A 512 3.25 13.67 1.30
CA THR A 512 3.07 13.04 -0.01
C THR A 512 1.61 12.91 -0.43
N SER A 513 0.65 12.75 0.50
CA SER A 513 -0.77 12.61 0.16
C SER A 513 -1.38 13.90 -0.40
N VAL A 514 -0.89 15.07 0.01
CA VAL A 514 -1.25 16.37 -0.58
C VAL A 514 -0.45 16.71 -1.85
N GLY A 515 0.38 15.79 -2.34
CA GLY A 515 1.02 15.87 -3.65
C GLY A 515 2.46 16.40 -3.69
N PHE A 516 3.13 16.62 -2.55
CA PHE A 516 4.58 16.84 -2.57
C PHE A 516 5.31 15.56 -2.98
N ARG A 517 6.36 15.71 -3.78
CA ARG A 517 7.25 14.60 -4.16
C ARG A 517 8.47 14.55 -3.27
N ARG A 518 9.04 13.36 -3.03
CA ARG A 518 10.17 13.16 -2.10
C ARG A 518 11.45 13.91 -2.53
N GLU A 519 11.57 14.29 -3.80
CA GLU A 519 12.66 15.14 -4.33
C GLU A 519 12.59 16.60 -3.82
N GLN A 520 11.44 17.02 -3.29
CA GLN A 520 11.22 18.35 -2.69
C GLN A 520 11.60 18.39 -1.20
N PHE A 521 11.82 17.22 -0.57
CA PHE A 521 12.10 17.12 0.87
C PHE A 521 13.57 17.39 1.21
N ARG A 522 13.83 18.19 2.25
CA ARG A 522 15.17 18.58 2.71
C ARG A 522 15.24 18.44 4.23
N GLY A 523 16.27 17.77 4.73
CA GLY A 523 16.51 17.61 6.17
C GLY A 523 17.39 18.74 6.69
N ILE A 524 16.91 19.42 7.74
CA ILE A 524 17.68 20.39 8.51
C ILE A 524 18.12 19.71 9.81
N PRO A 525 19.42 19.36 9.93
CA PRO A 525 19.90 18.57 11.04
C PRO A 525 19.82 19.34 12.36
N GLU A 526 19.67 18.61 13.46
CA GLU A 526 19.94 19.14 14.79
C GLU A 526 21.46 19.37 15.00
N GLN A 527 21.77 20.33 15.87
CA GLN A 527 23.12 20.61 16.32
C GLN A 527 23.49 19.75 17.54
N ASP A 528 24.78 19.44 17.67
CA ASP A 528 25.28 18.48 18.66
C ASP A 528 25.32 19.06 20.09
N ASP A 529 25.06 20.36 20.24
CA ASP A 529 24.94 21.13 21.49
C ASP A 529 23.55 21.06 22.13
N ALA A 530 22.67 20.20 21.61
CA ALA A 530 21.26 20.05 22.00
C ALA A 530 20.39 21.32 21.84
N SER A 531 20.88 22.39 21.19
CA SER A 531 20.10 23.60 20.93
C SER A 531 19.05 23.45 19.80
N GLY A 532 18.82 22.22 19.34
CA GLY A 532 17.91 21.88 18.25
C GLY A 532 18.44 22.24 16.86
N MET A 533 17.52 22.51 15.94
CA MET A 533 17.75 22.67 14.50
C MET A 533 18.87 23.65 14.10
N ASP A 534 19.62 23.31 13.05
CA ASP A 534 20.61 24.16 12.37
C ASP A 534 19.95 25.20 11.45
N LEU A 535 19.67 26.39 12.01
CA LEU A 535 19.04 27.48 11.26
C LEU A 535 19.96 28.16 10.24
N ASP A 536 21.28 28.07 10.39
CA ASP A 536 22.23 28.60 9.40
C ASP A 536 22.19 27.75 8.12
N ARG A 537 22.06 26.43 8.28
CA ARG A 537 21.85 25.51 7.16
C ARG A 537 20.46 25.63 6.52
N LEU A 538 19.41 25.90 7.30
CA LEU A 538 18.09 26.26 6.76
C LEU A 538 18.17 27.54 5.93
N GLU A 539 18.75 28.61 6.47
CA GLU A 539 18.92 29.86 5.72
C GLU A 539 19.79 29.65 4.46
N GLY A 540 20.81 28.79 4.54
CA GLY A 540 21.63 28.39 3.41
C GLY A 540 20.86 27.76 2.24
N PHE A 541 19.78 27.00 2.51
CA PHE A 541 18.89 26.48 1.48
C PHE A 541 17.90 27.52 0.94
N LEU A 542 17.43 28.45 1.79
CA LEU A 542 16.48 29.50 1.42
C LEU A 542 17.13 30.62 0.58
N ARG A 543 18.43 30.88 0.76
CA ARG A 543 19.18 31.88 -0.02
C ARG A 543 19.19 31.54 -1.51
N GLY A 544 18.90 32.55 -2.34
CA GLY A 544 18.85 32.44 -3.80
C GLY A 544 17.54 31.91 -4.37
N GLN A 545 16.55 31.53 -3.53
CA GLN A 545 15.22 31.18 -4.01
C GLN A 545 14.36 32.45 -4.25
N PRO A 546 13.50 32.47 -5.28
CA PRO A 546 12.61 33.60 -5.54
C PRO A 546 11.47 33.63 -4.50
N VAL A 547 11.27 34.78 -3.86
CA VAL A 547 10.20 35.01 -2.88
C VAL A 547 9.03 35.73 -3.56
N LYS A 548 7.85 35.10 -3.60
CA LYS A 548 6.69 35.61 -4.36
C LYS A 548 5.70 36.41 -3.51
N ARG A 549 5.73 36.25 -2.19
CA ARG A 549 4.93 37.00 -1.20
C ARG A 549 3.41 37.02 -1.45
N GLY A 550 2.85 35.96 -2.02
CA GLY A 550 1.39 35.76 -2.10
C GLY A 550 0.81 35.12 -0.84
N ASP A 551 -0.49 34.81 -0.84
CA ASP A 551 -1.14 34.05 0.23
C ASP A 551 -0.51 32.67 0.42
N ILE A 552 -0.31 31.96 -0.69
CA ILE A 552 0.40 30.68 -0.74
C ILE A 552 1.88 30.87 -0.40
N PHE A 553 2.40 29.98 0.45
CA PHE A 553 3.79 30.01 0.89
C PHE A 553 4.75 29.38 -0.13
N ASP A 554 5.94 29.95 -0.28
CA ASP A 554 6.93 29.53 -1.28
C ASP A 554 7.67 28.23 -0.87
N SER A 555 7.71 27.96 0.44
CA SER A 555 8.20 26.70 1.02
C SER A 555 7.55 26.42 2.39
N VAL A 556 7.74 25.22 2.93
CA VAL A 556 7.25 24.82 4.26
C VAL A 556 8.40 24.31 5.10
N LEU A 557 8.43 24.62 6.40
CA LEU A 557 9.17 23.90 7.42
C LEU A 557 8.20 23.12 8.31
N TYR A 558 8.46 21.84 8.54
CA TYR A 558 7.82 21.03 9.58
C TYR A 558 8.82 20.72 10.70
N CYS A 559 8.46 21.02 11.94
CA CYS A 559 9.31 20.86 13.11
C CYS A 559 8.51 20.53 14.38
N VAL A 560 9.21 19.97 15.37
CA VAL A 560 8.71 19.70 16.72
C VAL A 560 9.57 20.55 17.67
N PRO A 561 9.20 21.81 17.97
CA PRO A 561 10.08 22.76 18.66
C PRO A 561 10.43 22.39 20.10
N THR A 562 9.55 21.63 20.77
CA THR A 562 9.67 21.25 22.18
C THR A 562 9.52 19.74 22.32
N HIS A 563 10.41 19.10 23.09
CA HIS A 563 10.44 17.64 23.31
C HIS A 563 10.40 16.84 22.00
N ALA A 564 11.28 17.23 21.05
CA ALA A 564 11.22 16.79 19.67
C ALA A 564 11.12 15.26 19.50
N ASN A 565 10.19 14.76 18.69
CA ASN A 565 10.13 13.33 18.39
C ASN A 565 11.10 13.02 17.22
N PRO A 566 12.19 12.23 17.40
CA PRO A 566 12.47 11.32 18.51
C PRO A 566 13.56 11.77 19.53
N THR A 567 14.21 12.92 19.36
CA THR A 567 15.44 13.29 20.11
C THR A 567 15.22 13.87 21.51
N GLY A 568 13.99 14.28 21.85
CA GLY A 568 13.67 15.05 23.04
C GLY A 568 14.20 16.49 23.04
N SER A 569 14.75 16.97 21.92
CA SER A 569 15.39 18.29 21.84
C SER A 569 14.39 19.44 22.05
N ILE A 570 14.91 20.59 22.50
CA ILE A 570 14.13 21.83 22.68
C ILE A 570 14.85 22.94 21.93
N LEU A 571 14.17 23.54 20.96
CA LEU A 571 14.69 24.68 20.19
C LEU A 571 14.81 25.92 21.10
N SER A 572 16.01 26.51 21.17
CA SER A 572 16.29 27.64 22.08
C SER A 572 15.50 28.92 21.73
N ALA A 573 15.24 29.78 22.72
CA ALA A 573 14.44 31.00 22.54
C ALA A 573 15.03 31.99 21.51
N SER A 574 16.36 32.00 21.31
CA SER A 574 17.01 32.79 20.24
C SER A 574 16.75 32.18 18.85
N LYS A 575 16.78 30.85 18.73
CA LYS A 575 16.43 30.14 17.49
C LYS A 575 14.94 30.24 17.17
N ARG A 576 14.04 30.21 18.16
CA ARG A 576 12.59 30.39 17.95
C ARG A 576 12.28 31.75 17.32
N ARG A 577 12.84 32.85 17.84
CA ARG A 577 12.75 34.20 17.24
C ARG A 577 13.36 34.25 15.83
N ARG A 578 14.59 33.75 15.66
CA ARG A 578 15.25 33.71 14.34
C ARG A 578 14.43 32.91 13.32
N LEU A 579 13.73 31.87 13.76
CA LEU A 579 12.90 31.05 12.86
C LEU A 579 11.70 31.84 12.31
N VAL A 580 11.00 32.62 13.14
CA VAL A 580 9.95 33.57 12.69
C VAL A 580 10.51 34.54 11.66
N GLN A 581 11.66 35.16 11.95
CA GLN A 581 12.33 36.11 11.06
C GLN A 581 12.70 35.47 9.71
N LEU A 582 13.17 34.22 9.69
CA LEU A 582 13.42 33.46 8.45
C LEU A 582 12.12 33.17 7.69
N GLY A 583 11.05 32.75 8.39
CA GLY A 583 9.73 32.53 7.80
C GLY A 583 9.21 33.75 7.06
N ARG A 584 9.22 34.91 7.73
CA ARG A 584 8.79 36.20 7.16
C ARG A 584 9.69 36.66 6.01
N LYS A 585 11.02 36.58 6.16
CA LYS A 585 12.02 36.98 5.15
C LYS A 585 11.86 36.20 3.83
N TYR A 586 11.56 34.91 3.90
CA TYR A 586 11.52 33.99 2.76
C TYR A 586 10.12 33.48 2.37
N ASN A 587 9.03 34.02 2.96
CA ASN A 587 7.64 33.55 2.77
C ASN A 587 7.50 32.01 2.94
N MET A 588 8.12 31.49 4.00
CA MET A 588 8.10 30.07 4.35
C MET A 588 7.11 29.83 5.49
N LEU A 589 6.17 28.92 5.28
CA LEU A 589 5.23 28.46 6.32
C LEU A 589 5.99 27.63 7.36
N ILE A 590 5.82 27.91 8.64
CA ILE A 590 6.42 27.16 9.74
C ILE A 590 5.30 26.41 10.45
N ILE A 591 5.27 25.09 10.31
CA ILE A 591 4.33 24.21 11.02
C ILE A 591 5.05 23.57 12.20
N CYS A 592 4.61 23.93 13.40
CA CYS A 592 5.10 23.41 14.67
C CYS A 592 4.13 22.33 15.17
N ASP A 593 4.60 21.08 15.28
CA ASP A 593 3.83 19.96 15.83
C ASP A 593 3.95 19.97 17.37
N ASP A 594 3.16 20.86 17.99
CA ASP A 594 3.28 21.26 19.40
C ASP A 594 2.54 20.30 20.36
N VAL A 595 2.33 19.04 19.94
CA VAL A 595 1.59 18.01 20.70
C VAL A 595 2.26 17.57 22.02
N TYR A 596 3.48 18.04 22.29
CA TYR A 596 4.26 17.73 23.49
C TYR A 596 4.49 18.92 24.43
N ASP A 597 4.13 20.15 24.07
CA ASP A 597 4.49 21.37 24.82
C ASP A 597 4.07 21.33 26.31
N ILE A 598 2.85 20.84 26.57
CA ILE A 598 2.24 20.72 27.92
C ILE A 598 2.95 19.63 28.77
N LEU A 599 3.75 18.76 28.16
CA LEU A 599 4.45 17.65 28.83
C LEU A 599 5.85 18.05 29.36
N THR A 600 6.07 19.35 29.62
CA THR A 600 7.28 19.84 30.28
C THR A 600 7.25 19.51 31.77
N PHE A 601 7.84 18.37 32.16
CA PHE A 601 7.78 17.86 33.54
C PHE A 601 8.69 18.60 34.54
N GLN A 602 9.76 19.24 34.08
CA GLN A 602 10.77 19.91 34.89
C GLN A 602 11.38 21.08 34.10
N GLY A 603 11.74 22.16 34.80
CA GLY A 603 12.30 23.37 34.21
C GLY A 603 11.25 24.42 33.83
N GLU A 604 11.69 25.47 33.14
CA GLU A 604 10.85 26.54 32.59
C GLU A 604 10.11 26.04 31.33
N ILE A 605 8.84 26.43 31.15
CA ILE A 605 8.05 26.07 29.97
C ILE A 605 8.53 26.91 28.77
N PRO A 606 9.09 26.32 27.70
CA PRO A 606 9.64 27.10 26.60
C PRO A 606 8.55 27.83 25.82
N GLN A 607 8.65 29.16 25.72
CA GLN A 607 7.70 29.97 24.95
C GLN A 607 7.60 29.46 23.49
N ARG A 608 6.37 29.23 23.04
CA ARG A 608 6.05 28.59 21.75
C ARG A 608 6.42 29.47 20.56
N VAL A 609 6.70 28.86 19.41
CA VAL A 609 7.14 29.59 18.21
C VAL A 609 6.04 30.55 17.72
N VAL A 610 4.77 30.12 17.77
CA VAL A 610 3.62 30.95 17.39
C VAL A 610 3.48 32.21 18.26
N ALA A 611 3.85 32.15 19.55
CA ALA A 611 3.77 33.31 20.43
C ALA A 611 4.77 34.41 20.01
N TYR A 612 5.93 34.06 19.45
CA TYR A 612 6.84 35.06 18.88
C TYR A 612 6.26 35.70 17.61
N ASP A 613 5.61 34.92 16.74
CA ASP A 613 5.00 35.44 15.51
C ASP A 613 3.76 36.31 15.78
N LEU A 614 3.03 36.04 16.87
CA LEU A 614 1.89 36.85 17.34
C LEU A 614 2.31 38.12 18.13
N LEU A 615 3.52 38.16 18.70
CA LEU A 615 4.01 39.31 19.49
C LEU A 615 4.84 40.30 18.66
N GLU A 616 5.45 39.87 17.55
CA GLU A 616 6.20 40.75 16.64
C GLU A 616 5.23 41.50 15.69
N ASP A 617 4.45 42.39 16.32
CA ASP A 617 3.28 43.12 15.80
C ASP A 617 3.64 44.29 14.86
N GLY A 618 4.40 43.97 13.81
CA GLY A 618 4.43 44.79 12.59
C GLY A 618 3.28 44.42 11.66
N ASN A 619 3.01 45.23 10.63
CA ASN A 619 2.11 44.89 9.51
C ASN A 619 2.64 43.74 8.62
N GLU A 620 3.39 42.80 9.19
CA GLU A 620 4.02 41.68 8.50
C GLU A 620 3.09 40.47 8.43
N LYS A 621 3.22 39.69 7.35
CA LYS A 621 2.49 38.43 7.17
C LYS A 621 2.94 37.47 8.27
N HIS A 622 1.99 36.97 9.07
CA HIS A 622 2.22 35.86 9.99
C HIS A 622 2.56 34.59 9.21
N VAL A 623 3.45 33.77 9.76
CA VAL A 623 4.07 32.63 9.07
C VAL A 623 4.10 31.34 9.90
N VAL A 624 3.71 31.39 11.17
CA VAL A 624 3.73 30.23 12.08
C VAL A 624 2.34 29.66 12.33
N ILE A 625 2.26 28.34 12.34
CA ILE A 625 1.13 27.55 12.84
C ILE A 625 1.62 26.63 13.95
N SER A 626 1.02 26.73 15.13
CA SER A 626 1.08 25.73 16.20
C SER A 626 -0.03 24.71 15.98
N ASN A 627 0.32 23.43 15.86
CA ASN A 627 -0.58 22.32 15.57
C ASN A 627 -0.65 21.38 16.79
N GLY A 628 -1.69 21.52 17.61
CA GLY A 628 -1.85 20.83 18.89
C GLY A 628 -2.82 19.65 18.87
N SER A 629 -2.77 18.78 19.87
CA SER A 629 -3.72 17.67 20.02
C SER A 629 -3.88 17.18 21.46
N PHE A 630 -5.12 16.79 21.78
CA PHE A 630 -5.47 16.07 23.01
C PHE A 630 -4.91 14.64 23.08
N SER A 631 -4.28 14.14 22.01
CA SER A 631 -3.81 12.75 21.90
C SER A 631 -2.75 12.35 22.94
N LYS A 632 -1.99 13.30 23.50
CA LYS A 632 -0.92 13.03 24.47
C LYS A 632 -1.23 13.49 25.90
N ILE A 633 -2.35 14.19 26.09
CA ILE A 633 -2.75 14.82 27.37
C ILE A 633 -4.13 14.37 27.87
N LEU A 634 -4.94 13.70 27.03
CA LEU A 634 -6.28 13.24 27.37
C LEU A 634 -6.58 11.85 26.80
N ALA A 635 -6.75 11.72 25.48
CA ALA A 635 -6.98 10.43 24.83
C ALA A 635 -6.71 10.49 23.30
N PRO A 636 -5.89 9.58 22.72
CA PRO A 636 -5.69 9.47 21.27
C PRO A 636 -6.99 9.16 20.50
N GLY A 637 -7.90 8.42 21.14
CA GLY A 637 -9.19 8.00 20.57
C GLY A 637 -10.23 9.11 20.49
N ALA A 638 -10.07 10.22 21.22
CA ALA A 638 -11.00 11.35 21.17
C ALA A 638 -10.95 12.14 19.86
N ARG A 639 -9.92 11.91 19.03
CA ARG A 639 -9.70 12.54 17.71
C ARG A 639 -9.83 14.08 17.75
N ALA A 640 -9.33 14.72 18.81
CA ALA A 640 -9.45 16.16 19.01
C ALA A 640 -8.07 16.87 19.03
N GLY A 641 -8.06 18.11 18.59
CA GLY A 641 -6.91 19.01 18.58
C GLY A 641 -7.30 20.42 18.20
N TRP A 642 -6.28 21.24 17.93
CA TRP A 642 -6.46 22.65 17.57
C TRP A 642 -5.29 23.16 16.73
N ILE A 643 -5.56 24.23 16.00
CA ILE A 643 -4.58 25.10 15.37
C ILE A 643 -4.52 26.40 16.18
N GLU A 644 -3.33 26.94 16.36
CA GLU A 644 -3.14 28.34 16.77
C GLU A 644 -2.24 29.08 15.77
N ALA A 645 -2.70 30.24 15.29
CA ALA A 645 -1.99 31.03 14.27
C ALA A 645 -2.49 32.49 14.19
N GLY A 646 -1.80 33.32 13.41
CA GLY A 646 -2.25 34.67 13.06
C GLY A 646 -3.65 34.68 12.43
N GLY A 647 -4.44 35.73 12.70
CA GLY A 647 -5.87 35.77 12.36
C GLY A 647 -6.20 35.55 10.88
N THR A 648 -5.33 35.99 9.96
CA THR A 648 -5.48 35.73 8.51
C THR A 648 -5.33 34.24 8.16
N ILE A 649 -4.35 33.56 8.78
CA ILE A 649 -4.17 32.11 8.61
C ILE A 649 -5.38 31.37 9.17
N ILE A 650 -5.87 31.75 10.36
CA ILE A 650 -7.04 31.13 11.00
C ILE A 650 -8.29 31.24 10.11
N LYS A 651 -8.55 32.41 9.51
CA LYS A 651 -9.63 32.58 8.52
C LYS A 651 -9.45 31.69 7.28
N GLN A 652 -8.21 31.54 6.79
CA GLN A 652 -7.94 30.70 5.62
C GLN A 652 -8.14 29.20 5.92
N VAL A 653 -7.71 28.69 7.08
CA VAL A 653 -7.87 27.27 7.42
C VAL A 653 -9.27 26.92 7.93
N ALA A 654 -10.04 27.89 8.43
CA ALA A 654 -11.44 27.68 8.82
C ALA A 654 -12.44 27.81 7.65
N ALA A 655 -12.00 28.26 6.46
CA ALA A 655 -12.83 28.21 5.26
C ALA A 655 -12.74 26.80 4.64
N TRP A 656 -13.78 25.98 4.87
CA TRP A 656 -13.92 24.61 4.34
C TRP A 656 -14.98 24.55 3.23
#